data_AF-B9Z3N3-F1
#
_entry.id   AF-B9Z3N3-F1
#
_cell.length_a   1.000
_cell.length_b   1.000
_cell.length_c   1.000
_cell.angle_alpha   90.00
_cell.angle_beta   90.00
_cell.angle_gamma   90.00
#
_symmetry.space_group_name_H-M   'P 1'
#
loop_
_entity.id
_entity.type
_entity.pdbx_description
1 polymer ?
#
loop_
_entity_poly.entity_id
_entity_poly.type
_entity_poly.pdbx_seq_one_letter_code
_entity_poly.pdbx_strand_id
1 'polypeptide(L)'
;MSIDAEFLLSRLPAFYRERDAEQGGPLHALLEIIAEQGNLLEQDIATLYDNWFIETCDDWLIPYIGDLLGVRGLYAVGGTQSFGQRALVANTLRLRRRKGTVPVLEQLAFDCTGWRARAVEFFELLGTTQYLNHRRLHNQRTPDIRDAIAMERVDGPFDRSAHSAEVRPLSAGRYNIPNVGLYLWRLQAYALQRATARAAGGEAGRYYFDALGRSVADDAGTADGVLYNRPRTESEVTQLAQPIHVPEPLSRRVLHAELTALRQAIADGETPSPRYFAEDEGGPVLRIWLDGSEVPPEHLVVCNLALLAKVNPGDPDDWRRPPVQLAVVPRGGGPARAFPDAPGRYLVGFDPVLGRIALPAGKTVGTVEVAYAYGFPGDVGGGPYDRRPLRREDDESEGLLDPAEFEVIWRVPGDHPSLAAALAALAPGSRTLIRLLGDASESLTPVLNLPDTHLAIEAENRHRPVLLGDWSLQGNVSTRLTLSGLLLDGALTLSGPLAVVELRHCSLSPDKGGMRHAGSGSGLLIRLSHCLCGALQVSQAIAGVSARYSVFDNGDALVFDLPDTLLELERCTVLGSTKAGGLTASNSLFSQPLAIVRKQQGCVRFCYVPPGSQTPRRYRCQPDLVIQGLTPALAQQESVRVTPAFTSTRFGHPAYVQLRLSTAPEIRKGAEDGAEMGVWNLLQQPQREANLHQALDEYLRFGLEAGIIYVN
;
A
#
# COMPACT_ATOMS: atom_id res chain seq x y z
N MET A 1 33.92 -19.96 1.84
CA MET A 1 35.02 -19.96 0.85
C MET A 1 34.47 -20.81 -0.27
N SER A 2 34.09 -20.24 -1.42
CA SER A 2 33.28 -20.98 -2.40
C SER A 2 33.96 -22.27 -2.83
N ILE A 3 33.30 -23.42 -2.63
CA ILE A 3 33.78 -24.72 -3.09
C ILE A 3 33.46 -24.79 -4.58
N ASP A 4 34.41 -24.44 -5.43
CA ASP A 4 34.26 -24.60 -6.89
C ASP A 4 35.06 -25.79 -7.42
N ALA A 5 34.77 -26.18 -8.67
CA ALA A 5 35.42 -27.31 -9.32
C ALA A 5 36.96 -27.10 -9.39
N GLU A 6 37.40 -25.86 -9.64
CA GLU A 6 38.82 -25.49 -9.69
C GLU A 6 39.51 -25.64 -8.34
N PHE A 7 38.85 -25.22 -7.25
CA PHE A 7 39.33 -25.39 -5.89
C PHE A 7 39.52 -26.87 -5.58
N LEU A 8 38.52 -27.72 -5.86
CA LEU A 8 38.62 -29.16 -5.64
C LEU A 8 39.71 -29.80 -6.51
N LEU A 9 39.77 -29.43 -7.79
CA LEU A 9 40.78 -29.92 -8.73
C LEU A 9 42.19 -29.52 -8.29
N SER A 10 42.37 -28.31 -7.75
CA SER A 10 43.67 -27.81 -7.23
C SER A 10 44.19 -28.61 -6.04
N ARG A 11 43.32 -29.33 -5.32
CA ARG A 11 43.69 -30.23 -4.21
C ARG A 11 44.15 -31.60 -4.68
N LEU A 12 43.97 -31.93 -5.96
CA LEU A 12 44.42 -33.20 -6.52
C LEU A 12 45.86 -33.11 -7.05
N PRO A 13 46.65 -34.20 -6.95
CA PRO A 13 48.00 -34.28 -7.52
C PRO A 13 48.03 -33.90 -9.01
N ALA A 14 49.11 -33.24 -9.45
CA ALA A 14 49.27 -32.76 -10.83
C ALA A 14 49.02 -33.83 -11.91
N PHE A 15 49.45 -35.08 -11.64
CA PHE A 15 49.25 -36.22 -12.53
C PHE A 15 47.77 -36.44 -12.95
N TYR A 16 46.81 -36.29 -12.03
CA TYR A 16 45.40 -36.48 -12.34
C TYR A 16 44.81 -35.32 -13.14
N ARG A 17 45.32 -34.10 -12.92
CA ARG A 17 44.88 -32.90 -13.64
C ARG A 17 45.33 -32.92 -15.10
N GLU A 18 46.58 -33.31 -15.34
CA GLU A 18 47.13 -33.46 -16.69
C GLU A 18 46.38 -34.53 -17.49
N ARG A 19 46.14 -35.69 -16.88
CA ARG A 19 45.44 -36.81 -17.54
C ARG A 19 43.96 -36.50 -17.81
N ASP A 20 43.30 -35.74 -16.95
CA ASP A 20 41.92 -35.32 -17.19
C ASP A 20 41.81 -34.34 -18.36
N ALA A 21 42.75 -33.40 -18.46
CA ALA A 21 42.84 -32.48 -19.60
C ALA A 21 43.08 -33.23 -20.92
N GLU A 22 43.90 -34.27 -20.92
CA GLU A 22 44.12 -35.15 -22.09
C GLU A 22 42.87 -35.94 -22.50
N GLN A 23 41.96 -36.22 -21.56
CA GLN A 23 40.75 -37.03 -21.78
C GLN A 23 39.48 -36.21 -22.00
N GLY A 24 39.59 -34.89 -22.11
CA GLY A 24 38.46 -34.00 -22.35
C GLY A 24 37.65 -33.60 -21.11
N GLY A 25 38.24 -33.70 -19.92
CA GLY A 25 37.67 -33.17 -18.66
C GLY A 25 36.58 -33.98 -17.93
N PRO A 26 36.47 -35.31 -18.03
CA PRO A 26 35.43 -36.06 -17.31
C PRO A 26 35.53 -35.95 -15.77
N LEU A 27 36.73 -35.86 -15.20
CA LEU A 27 36.93 -35.66 -13.76
C LEU A 27 36.55 -34.23 -13.36
N HIS A 28 36.90 -33.22 -14.15
CA HIS A 28 36.43 -31.85 -13.93
C HIS A 28 34.90 -31.78 -13.88
N ALA A 29 34.21 -32.40 -14.84
CA ALA A 29 32.74 -32.44 -14.87
C ALA A 29 32.14 -33.13 -13.63
N LEU A 30 32.77 -34.22 -13.13
CA LEU A 30 32.35 -34.85 -11.88
C LEU A 30 32.60 -33.94 -10.67
N LEU A 31 33.75 -33.28 -10.60
CA LEU A 31 34.07 -32.35 -9.51
C LEU A 31 33.16 -31.13 -9.50
N GLU A 32 32.65 -30.71 -10.66
CA GLU A 32 31.66 -29.65 -10.77
C GLU A 32 30.34 -30.02 -10.08
N ILE A 33 29.84 -31.24 -10.29
CA ILE A 33 28.65 -31.75 -9.59
C ILE A 33 28.91 -31.90 -8.08
N ILE A 34 30.10 -32.37 -7.70
CA ILE A 34 30.47 -32.50 -6.27
C ILE A 34 30.58 -31.11 -5.61
N ALA A 35 31.15 -30.13 -6.31
CA ALA A 35 31.25 -28.75 -5.86
C ALA A 35 29.86 -28.12 -5.67
N GLU A 36 28.92 -28.37 -6.58
CA GLU A 36 27.53 -27.93 -6.44
C GLU A 36 26.90 -28.45 -5.14
N GLN A 37 27.01 -29.76 -4.87
CA GLN A 37 26.49 -30.34 -3.62
C GLN A 37 27.25 -29.84 -2.38
N GLY A 38 28.57 -29.61 -2.50
CA GLY A 38 29.38 -29.03 -1.44
C GLY A 38 28.94 -27.60 -1.09
N ASN A 39 28.62 -26.79 -2.10
CA ASN A 39 28.10 -25.43 -1.91
C ASN A 39 26.71 -25.44 -1.26
N LEU A 40 25.83 -26.37 -1.63
CA LEU A 40 24.54 -26.54 -0.95
C LEU A 40 24.74 -26.85 0.54
N LEU A 41 25.67 -27.75 0.87
CA LEU A 41 25.98 -28.07 2.27
C LEU A 41 26.62 -26.87 3.02
N GLU A 42 27.52 -26.12 2.39
CA GLU A 42 28.11 -24.91 2.99
C GLU A 42 27.03 -23.85 3.25
N GLN A 43 26.08 -23.68 2.33
CA GLN A 43 24.92 -22.80 2.50
C GLN A 43 23.99 -23.26 3.63
N ASP A 44 23.71 -24.57 3.73
CA ASP A 44 22.91 -25.12 4.83
C ASP A 44 23.61 -24.89 6.19
N ILE A 45 24.93 -25.08 6.26
CA ILE A 45 25.71 -24.80 7.48
C ILE A 45 25.66 -23.30 7.82
N ALA A 46 25.83 -22.42 6.84
CA ALA A 46 25.71 -20.98 7.05
C ALA A 46 24.31 -20.62 7.58
N THR A 47 23.27 -21.18 6.98
CA THR A 47 21.87 -21.01 7.41
C THR A 47 21.67 -21.49 8.85
N LEU A 48 22.31 -22.60 9.27
CA LEU A 48 22.25 -23.07 10.66
C LEU A 48 22.89 -22.09 11.65
N TYR A 49 23.96 -21.38 11.27
CA TYR A 49 24.55 -20.34 12.09
C TYR A 49 23.68 -19.08 12.13
N ASP A 50 23.11 -18.69 11.00
CA ASP A 50 22.15 -17.57 10.92
C ASP A 50 20.91 -17.86 11.79
N ASN A 51 20.52 -19.13 11.90
CA ASN A 51 19.41 -19.62 12.71
C ASN A 51 19.59 -19.46 14.24
N TRP A 52 20.76 -19.04 14.71
CA TRP A 52 20.98 -18.75 16.13
C TRP A 52 20.55 -17.34 16.55
N PHE A 53 20.42 -16.41 15.61
CA PHE A 53 20.13 -15.01 15.91
C PHE A 53 18.73 -14.63 15.42
N ILE A 54 17.96 -13.91 16.24
CA ILE A 54 16.58 -13.53 15.90
C ILE A 54 16.51 -12.59 14.69
N GLU A 55 17.60 -11.90 14.36
CA GLU A 55 17.69 -11.01 13.21
C GLU A 55 17.82 -11.77 11.88
N THR A 56 18.42 -12.96 11.90
CA THR A 56 18.81 -13.72 10.70
C THR A 56 18.16 -15.09 10.60
N CYS A 57 17.57 -15.62 11.68
CA CYS A 57 16.99 -16.96 11.67
C CYS A 57 15.81 -17.08 10.71
N ASP A 58 15.50 -18.29 10.28
CA ASP A 58 14.28 -18.58 9.55
C ASP A 58 13.03 -18.31 10.40
N ASP A 59 11.93 -17.95 9.75
CA ASP A 59 10.68 -17.58 10.43
C ASP A 59 10.11 -18.70 11.32
N TRP A 60 10.30 -19.96 10.93
CA TRP A 60 9.79 -21.11 11.66
C TRP A 60 10.49 -21.30 13.03
N LEU A 61 11.69 -20.73 13.22
CA LEU A 61 12.44 -20.79 14.47
C LEU A 61 12.03 -19.71 15.49
N ILE A 62 11.38 -18.63 15.03
CA ILE A 62 10.99 -17.49 15.89
C ILE A 62 10.19 -17.94 17.12
N PRO A 63 9.18 -18.84 17.01
CA PRO A 63 8.43 -19.29 18.18
C PRO A 63 9.31 -19.99 19.22
N TYR A 64 10.30 -20.77 18.79
CA TYR A 64 11.21 -21.47 19.69
C TYR A 64 12.13 -20.51 20.46
N ILE A 65 12.64 -19.47 19.78
CA ILE A 65 13.40 -18.39 20.45
C ILE A 65 12.47 -17.62 21.41
N GLY A 66 11.23 -17.36 20.99
CA GLY A 66 10.20 -16.73 21.82
C GLY A 66 9.91 -17.50 23.11
N ASP A 67 9.81 -18.83 23.04
CA ASP A 67 9.58 -19.71 24.19
C ASP A 67 10.72 -19.62 25.21
N LEU A 68 11.98 -19.52 24.76
CA LEU A 68 13.13 -19.30 25.66
C LEU A 68 13.03 -17.98 26.42
N LEU A 69 12.44 -16.96 25.81
CA LEU A 69 12.19 -15.66 26.43
C LEU A 69 10.86 -15.61 27.20
N GLY A 70 10.07 -16.68 27.20
CA GLY A 70 8.72 -16.69 27.78
C GLY A 70 7.79 -15.67 27.11
N VAL A 71 7.95 -15.44 25.80
CA VAL A 71 6.99 -14.68 24.99
C VAL A 71 5.78 -15.58 24.79
N ARG A 72 4.59 -15.15 25.23
CA ARG A 72 3.37 -15.94 25.05
C ARG A 72 3.14 -16.14 23.55
N GLY A 73 2.83 -17.37 23.16
CA GLY A 73 2.51 -17.73 21.78
C GLY A 73 1.41 -16.82 21.25
N LEU A 74 1.79 -15.91 20.37
CA LEU A 74 0.88 -15.07 19.60
C LEU A 74 0.33 -15.89 18.43
N TYR A 75 -0.82 -15.49 17.89
CA TYR A 75 -1.27 -16.02 16.61
C TYR A 75 -0.14 -15.83 15.59
N ALA A 76 0.20 -16.90 14.86
CA ALA A 76 1.12 -16.80 13.75
C ALA A 76 0.45 -15.92 12.68
N VAL A 77 1.03 -14.74 12.45
CA VAL A 77 0.53 -13.79 11.46
C VAL A 77 1.45 -13.84 10.25
N GLY A 78 0.88 -13.97 9.05
CA GLY A 78 1.60 -14.00 7.78
C GLY A 78 0.84 -13.27 6.68
N GLY A 79 1.44 -13.09 5.50
CA GLY A 79 0.77 -12.52 4.33
C GLY A 79 1.12 -11.08 3.95
N THR A 80 2.00 -10.39 4.70
CA THR A 80 2.66 -9.14 4.24
C THR A 80 4.09 -9.04 4.75
N GLN A 81 4.91 -8.23 4.08
CA GLN A 81 6.28 -7.97 4.53
C GLN A 81 6.36 -7.13 5.82
N SER A 82 5.23 -6.54 6.21
CA SER A 82 5.22 -5.43 7.16
C SER A 82 5.16 -5.86 8.63
N PHE A 83 4.75 -7.09 8.94
CA PHE A 83 4.59 -7.54 10.33
C PHE A 83 4.82 -9.04 10.52
N GLY A 84 5.39 -9.40 11.66
CA GLY A 84 5.67 -10.78 12.05
C GLY A 84 6.12 -10.86 13.51
N GLN A 85 6.22 -12.07 14.06
CA GLN A 85 6.58 -12.28 15.47
C GLN A 85 8.02 -11.86 15.79
N ARG A 86 8.89 -11.76 14.77
CA ARG A 86 10.32 -11.45 14.91
C ARG A 86 10.57 -10.16 15.69
N ALA A 87 9.89 -9.08 15.33
CA ALA A 87 10.08 -7.77 15.96
C ALA A 87 9.76 -7.82 17.46
N LEU A 88 8.66 -8.46 17.83
CA LEU A 88 8.28 -8.64 19.23
C LEU A 88 9.29 -9.49 20.00
N VAL A 89 9.67 -10.65 19.47
CA VAL A 89 10.63 -11.55 20.12
C VAL A 89 11.98 -10.84 20.32
N ALA A 90 12.49 -10.18 19.28
CA ALA A 90 13.73 -9.40 19.32
C ALA A 90 13.67 -8.28 20.38
N ASN A 91 12.53 -7.59 20.49
CA ASN A 91 12.39 -6.45 21.40
C ASN A 91 11.91 -6.82 22.82
N THR A 92 11.57 -8.08 23.10
CA THR A 92 10.92 -8.48 24.36
C THR A 92 11.70 -8.04 25.60
N LEU A 93 13.02 -8.27 25.64
CA LEU A 93 13.85 -7.85 26.77
C LEU A 93 13.88 -6.32 26.92
N ARG A 94 13.91 -5.60 25.80
CA ARG A 94 13.90 -4.13 25.75
C ARG A 94 12.59 -3.56 26.27
N LEU A 95 11.46 -4.18 25.92
CA LEU A 95 10.11 -3.81 26.37
C LEU A 95 9.94 -4.08 27.87
N ARG A 96 10.33 -5.27 28.35
CA ARG A 96 10.21 -5.65 29.78
C ARG A 96 11.03 -4.77 30.71
N ARG A 97 12.22 -4.31 30.28
CA ARG A 97 13.04 -3.35 31.05
C ARG A 97 12.37 -1.99 31.25
N ARG A 98 11.40 -1.63 30.41
CA ARG A 98 10.68 -0.35 30.44
C ARG A 98 9.18 -0.54 30.70
N LYS A 99 8.81 -1.69 31.25
CA LYS A 99 7.42 -2.05 31.53
C LYS A 99 6.70 -0.95 32.31
N GLY A 100 5.47 -0.65 31.89
CA GLY A 100 4.66 0.41 32.49
C GLY A 100 4.99 1.83 31.99
N THR A 101 5.88 2.05 31.02
CA THR A 101 6.01 3.39 30.40
C THR A 101 5.09 3.52 29.18
N VAL A 102 4.65 4.76 28.89
CA VAL A 102 3.75 5.03 27.76
C VAL A 102 4.43 4.77 26.40
N PRO A 103 5.71 5.16 26.17
CA PRO A 103 6.40 4.83 24.92
C PRO A 103 6.50 3.32 24.63
N VAL A 104 6.53 2.48 25.67
CA VAL A 104 6.52 1.02 25.49
C VAL A 104 5.21 0.54 24.89
N LEU A 105 4.07 1.18 25.17
CA LEU A 105 2.79 0.80 24.57
C LEU A 105 2.77 1.08 23.06
N GLU A 106 3.40 2.17 22.62
CA GLU A 106 3.54 2.51 21.20
C GLU A 106 4.43 1.50 20.46
N GLN A 107 5.60 1.19 21.04
CA GLN A 107 6.49 0.18 20.47
C GLN A 107 5.88 -1.23 20.49
N LEU A 108 5.18 -1.60 21.58
CA LEU A 108 4.49 -2.88 21.68
C LEU A 108 3.42 -3.02 20.60
N ALA A 109 2.64 -1.96 20.36
CA ALA A 109 1.65 -1.95 19.28
C ALA A 109 2.31 -2.17 17.91
N PHE A 110 3.42 -1.48 17.64
CA PHE A 110 4.17 -1.67 16.41
C PHE A 110 4.79 -3.07 16.30
N ASP A 111 5.35 -3.62 17.38
CA ASP A 111 5.98 -4.94 17.35
C ASP A 111 4.96 -6.09 17.23
N CYS A 112 3.77 -5.95 17.82
CA CYS A 112 2.70 -6.96 17.74
C CYS A 112 1.89 -6.88 16.44
N THR A 113 1.73 -5.68 15.89
CA THR A 113 0.81 -5.44 14.78
C THR A 113 1.47 -4.89 13.53
N GLY A 114 2.63 -4.24 13.60
CA GLY A 114 3.20 -3.44 12.52
C GLY A 114 2.50 -2.09 12.29
N TRP A 115 1.44 -1.76 13.03
CA TRP A 115 0.81 -0.45 12.95
C TRP A 115 1.58 0.58 13.78
N ARG A 116 1.79 1.77 13.21
CA ARG A 116 2.25 2.92 13.97
C ARG A 116 1.18 3.28 15.00
N ALA A 117 1.63 3.69 16.18
CA ALA A 117 0.76 3.89 17.33
C ALA A 117 1.11 5.17 18.10
N ARG A 118 0.11 5.74 18.74
CA ARG A 118 0.22 6.88 19.64
C ARG A 118 -0.54 6.58 20.93
N ALA A 119 0.17 6.49 22.05
CA ALA A 119 -0.44 6.28 23.35
C ALA A 119 -0.67 7.62 24.06
N VAL A 120 -1.88 7.79 24.60
CA VAL A 120 -2.33 9.02 25.26
C VAL A 120 -2.89 8.65 26.63
N GLU A 121 -2.26 9.18 27.68
CA GLU A 121 -2.78 9.10 29.05
C GLU A 121 -3.88 10.16 29.23
N PHE A 122 -5.15 9.76 29.16
CA PHE A 122 -6.26 10.72 29.13
C PHE A 122 -6.39 11.54 30.42
N PHE A 123 -5.86 11.04 31.54
CA PHE A 123 -5.81 11.79 32.80
C PHE A 123 -4.92 13.04 32.71
N GLU A 124 -3.95 13.10 31.79
CA GLU A 124 -3.13 14.29 31.57
C GLU A 124 -3.92 15.41 30.90
N LEU A 125 -4.94 15.04 30.14
CA LEU A 125 -5.87 15.94 29.44
C LEU A 125 -7.08 16.31 30.29
N LEU A 126 -7.17 15.89 31.56
CA LEU A 126 -8.31 16.29 32.40
C LEU A 126 -8.18 17.72 32.91
N GLY A 127 -9.24 18.50 32.75
CA GLY A 127 -9.39 19.80 33.39
C GLY A 127 -9.59 19.62 34.90
N THR A 128 -8.55 19.89 35.69
CA THR A 128 -8.58 19.73 37.16
C THR A 128 -8.09 20.98 37.89
N THR A 129 -8.47 21.12 39.16
CA THR A 129 -7.82 22.07 40.07
C THR A 129 -6.44 21.54 40.43
N GLN A 130 -5.39 22.25 39.99
CA GLN A 130 -4.02 21.75 40.13
C GLN A 130 -3.49 21.88 41.56
N TYR A 131 -2.79 20.85 42.03
CA TYR A 131 -2.08 20.88 43.29
C TYR A 131 -0.87 21.83 43.22
N LEU A 132 -0.73 22.75 44.18
CA LEU A 132 0.26 23.83 44.10
C LEU A 132 1.72 23.35 44.09
N ASN A 133 2.01 22.19 44.68
CA ASN A 133 3.37 21.62 44.65
C ASN A 133 3.68 20.90 43.34
N HIS A 134 2.69 20.67 42.47
CA HIS A 134 2.87 20.01 41.19
C HIS A 134 2.01 20.68 40.10
N ARG A 135 2.44 21.88 39.69
CA ARG A 135 1.76 22.68 38.67
C ARG A 135 2.12 22.20 37.27
N ARG A 136 1.11 21.92 36.45
CA ARG A 136 1.18 21.55 35.04
C ARG A 136 0.82 22.77 34.18
N LEU A 137 1.82 23.55 33.80
CA LEU A 137 1.62 24.80 33.04
C LEU A 137 1.05 24.58 31.63
N HIS A 138 1.22 23.39 31.07
CA HIS A 138 0.70 23.01 29.76
C HIS A 138 -0.78 22.60 29.78
N ASN A 139 -1.33 22.16 30.93
CA ASN A 139 -2.74 21.76 31.04
C ASN A 139 -3.59 22.98 31.37
N GLN A 140 -3.98 23.71 30.32
CA GLN A 140 -4.80 24.91 30.40
C GLN A 140 -6.28 24.55 30.27
N ARG A 141 -7.10 25.02 31.22
CA ARG A 141 -8.56 24.76 31.22
C ARG A 141 -9.26 25.27 29.96
N THR A 142 -8.80 26.40 29.44
CA THR A 142 -9.37 27.04 28.25
C THR A 142 -8.33 27.04 27.14
N PRO A 143 -8.50 26.26 26.06
CA PRO A 143 -7.57 26.27 24.95
C PRO A 143 -7.54 27.64 24.24
N ASP A 144 -6.38 28.05 23.73
CA ASP A 144 -6.26 29.26 22.91
C ASP A 144 -6.74 28.99 21.49
N ILE A 145 -7.89 29.56 21.12
CA ILE A 145 -8.46 29.45 19.78
C ILE A 145 -7.60 30.10 18.68
N ARG A 146 -6.61 30.92 19.06
CA ARG A 146 -5.66 31.52 18.11
C ARG A 146 -4.56 30.56 17.72
N ASP A 147 -4.27 29.54 18.53
CA ASP A 147 -3.38 28.45 18.16
C ASP A 147 -4.15 27.46 17.26
N ALA A 148 -4.25 27.83 15.98
CA ALA A 148 -5.00 27.07 15.02
C ALA A 148 -4.44 25.66 14.76
N ILE A 149 -3.15 25.41 15.04
CA ILE A 149 -2.56 24.08 14.92
C ILE A 149 -3.02 23.21 16.08
N ALA A 150 -2.99 23.71 17.32
CA ALA A 150 -3.54 22.98 18.46
C ALA A 150 -5.04 22.69 18.26
N MET A 151 -5.80 23.65 17.71
CA MET A 151 -7.24 23.49 17.48
C MET A 151 -7.59 22.47 16.40
N GLU A 152 -6.71 22.23 15.43
CA GLU A 152 -6.86 21.17 14.43
C GLU A 152 -6.68 19.76 15.05
N ARG A 153 -6.08 19.66 16.24
CA ARG A 153 -5.72 18.38 16.89
C ARG A 153 -6.65 17.95 18.02
N VAL A 154 -7.67 18.74 18.34
CA VAL A 154 -8.66 18.45 19.40
C VAL A 154 -9.35 17.11 19.13
N ASP A 155 -9.59 16.31 20.19
CA ASP A 155 -10.16 14.96 20.15
C ASP A 155 -9.36 13.90 19.37
N GLY A 156 -8.17 14.28 18.90
CA GLY A 156 -7.26 13.43 18.15
C GLY A 156 -6.09 12.85 18.97
N PRO A 157 -5.21 12.08 18.32
CA PRO A 157 -4.05 11.45 18.97
C PRO A 157 -3.00 12.42 19.53
N PHE A 158 -3.02 13.67 19.06
CA PHE A 158 -2.07 14.73 19.43
C PHE A 158 -2.75 15.90 20.15
N ASP A 159 -3.94 15.67 20.72
CA ASP A 159 -4.67 16.68 21.48
C ASP A 159 -3.86 17.12 22.72
N ARG A 160 -4.00 18.41 23.05
CA ARG A 160 -3.42 19.05 24.23
C ARG A 160 -4.45 19.84 25.04
N SER A 161 -5.70 19.88 24.57
CA SER A 161 -6.78 20.60 25.22
C SER A 161 -7.28 19.85 26.45
N ALA A 162 -7.73 20.60 27.45
CA ALA A 162 -8.28 20.03 28.67
C ALA A 162 -9.76 19.65 28.48
N HIS A 163 -10.11 18.44 28.90
CA HIS A 163 -11.43 17.84 28.79
C HIS A 163 -12.10 17.67 30.16
N SER A 164 -13.43 17.61 30.15
CA SER A 164 -14.20 17.23 31.33
C SER A 164 -14.13 15.72 31.55
N ALA A 165 -14.16 15.30 32.81
CA ALA A 165 -14.12 13.88 33.15
C ALA A 165 -15.39 13.15 32.65
N GLU A 166 -15.17 12.02 31.99
CA GLU A 166 -16.21 11.12 31.51
C GLU A 166 -16.20 9.84 32.35
N VAL A 167 -17.33 9.56 33.01
CA VAL A 167 -17.47 8.39 33.91
C VAL A 167 -17.93 7.12 33.20
N ARG A 168 -18.11 7.17 31.87
CA ARG A 168 -18.53 6.03 31.05
C ARG A 168 -17.34 5.08 30.82
N PRO A 169 -17.58 3.80 30.52
CA PRO A 169 -16.51 2.87 30.11
C PRO A 169 -15.75 3.40 28.90
N LEU A 170 -14.48 3.01 28.74
CA LEU A 170 -13.59 3.51 27.67
C LEU A 170 -14.15 3.39 26.25
N SER A 171 -15.03 2.41 26.01
CA SER A 171 -15.76 2.25 24.75
C SER A 171 -16.72 3.41 24.42
N ALA A 172 -17.15 4.18 25.42
CA ALA A 172 -18.12 5.27 25.31
C ALA A 172 -17.66 6.59 25.94
N GLY A 173 -16.66 6.58 26.83
CA GLY A 173 -16.06 7.76 27.44
C GLY A 173 -14.55 7.62 27.56
N ARG A 174 -13.81 8.52 26.91
CA ARG A 174 -12.34 8.47 26.80
C ARG A 174 -11.66 9.12 27.99
N TYR A 175 -12.14 10.30 28.39
CA TYR A 175 -11.42 11.18 29.31
C TYR A 175 -11.66 10.81 30.76
N ASN A 176 -10.88 9.88 31.31
CA ASN A 176 -10.93 9.48 32.72
C ASN A 176 -9.54 9.12 33.26
N ILE A 177 -9.42 9.01 34.58
CA ILE A 177 -8.16 8.72 35.28
C ILE A 177 -7.53 7.38 34.86
N PRO A 178 -8.25 6.24 34.85
CA PRO A 178 -7.64 4.97 34.50
C PRO A 178 -7.38 4.81 32.99
N ASN A 179 -7.94 5.67 32.16
CA ASN A 179 -8.01 5.42 30.72
C ASN A 179 -6.72 5.82 29.99
N VAL A 180 -6.23 4.92 29.15
CA VAL A 180 -5.15 5.15 28.19
C VAL A 180 -5.68 4.86 26.78
N GLY A 181 -5.61 5.85 25.89
CA GLY A 181 -5.96 5.69 24.49
C GLY A 181 -4.77 5.24 23.68
N LEU A 182 -4.87 4.12 22.98
CA LEU A 182 -3.86 3.65 22.03
C LEU A 182 -4.39 3.85 20.61
N TYR A 183 -3.98 4.96 20.00
CA TYR A 183 -4.36 5.32 18.64
C TYR A 183 -3.52 4.53 17.63
N LEU A 184 -4.16 3.81 16.72
CA LEU A 184 -3.52 2.95 15.71
C LEU A 184 -3.83 3.43 14.30
N TRP A 185 -2.80 3.52 13.46
CA TRP A 185 -2.93 3.82 12.03
C TRP A 185 -2.92 2.54 11.22
N ARG A 186 -4.08 2.20 10.63
CA ARG A 186 -4.23 1.01 9.77
C ARG A 186 -3.80 1.23 8.32
N LEU A 187 -3.73 2.49 7.89
CA LEU A 187 -3.26 2.84 6.56
C LEU A 187 -1.75 3.02 6.61
N GLN A 188 -1.08 2.57 5.56
CA GLN A 188 0.34 2.78 5.34
C GLN A 188 0.56 3.91 4.33
N ALA A 189 1.75 4.51 4.36
CA ALA A 189 2.15 5.55 3.42
C ALA A 189 3.04 4.95 2.32
N TYR A 190 2.54 4.98 1.08
CA TYR A 190 3.23 4.47 -0.11
C TYR A 190 3.88 5.63 -0.85
N ALA A 191 5.21 5.70 -0.80
CA ALA A 191 5.98 6.81 -1.34
C ALA A 191 6.29 6.61 -2.84
N LEU A 192 6.06 7.66 -3.61
CA LEU A 192 6.41 7.76 -5.04
C LEU A 192 7.57 8.74 -5.22
N GLN A 193 8.39 8.51 -6.22
CA GLN A 193 9.56 9.33 -6.55
C GLN A 193 9.54 9.74 -8.02
N ARG A 194 9.69 11.04 -8.29
CA ARG A 194 9.75 11.57 -9.67
C ARG A 194 8.53 11.13 -10.52
N ALA A 195 7.36 11.02 -9.88
CA ALA A 195 6.11 10.69 -10.56
C ALA A 195 5.60 11.87 -11.38
N THR A 196 5.00 11.62 -12.54
CA THR A 196 4.48 12.70 -13.41
C THR A 196 3.17 13.26 -12.84
N ALA A 197 3.15 14.57 -12.53
CA ALA A 197 1.93 15.24 -12.08
C ALA A 197 0.97 15.49 -13.26
N ARG A 198 -0.31 15.18 -13.10
CA ARG A 198 -1.31 15.33 -14.17
C ARG A 198 -1.76 16.79 -14.28
N ALA A 199 -1.68 17.37 -15.47
CA ALA A 199 -2.23 18.71 -15.73
C ALA A 199 -3.76 18.71 -15.54
N ALA A 200 -4.28 19.72 -14.84
CA ALA A 200 -5.71 19.94 -14.69
C ALA A 200 -6.29 20.65 -15.93
N GLY A 201 -7.53 20.33 -16.30
CA GLY A 201 -8.22 21.00 -17.41
C GLY A 201 -8.62 22.44 -17.09
N GLY A 202 -8.61 23.33 -18.10
CA GLY A 202 -8.96 24.77 -18.01
C GLY A 202 -7.73 25.67 -18.12
N GLU A 203 -7.64 26.72 -17.29
CA GLU A 203 -6.47 27.60 -17.16
C GLU A 203 -5.16 26.84 -16.89
N ALA A 204 -4.08 27.28 -17.53
CA ALA A 204 -2.77 26.65 -17.48
C ALA A 204 -2.08 26.79 -16.11
N GLY A 205 -1.03 25.98 -15.88
CA GLY A 205 -0.26 26.01 -14.64
C GLY A 205 -0.95 25.38 -13.43
N ARG A 206 -1.87 24.44 -13.65
CA ARG A 206 -2.57 23.67 -12.60
C ARG A 206 -2.32 22.19 -12.80
N TYR A 207 -2.01 21.50 -11.72
CA TYR A 207 -1.65 20.09 -11.75
C TYR A 207 -2.19 19.37 -10.52
N TYR A 208 -2.38 18.07 -10.64
CA TYR A 208 -2.69 17.14 -9.55
C TYR A 208 -1.44 16.33 -9.21
N PHE A 209 -1.22 16.05 -7.92
CA PHE A 209 -0.16 15.12 -7.50
C PHE A 209 -0.40 13.71 -8.04
N ASP A 210 -1.66 13.29 -8.08
CA ASP A 210 -2.05 11.99 -8.62
C ASP A 210 -1.99 12.01 -10.15
N ALA A 211 -1.27 11.03 -10.72
CA ALA A 211 -1.21 10.80 -12.16
C ALA A 211 -2.60 10.53 -12.76
N LEU A 212 -3.56 10.02 -11.96
CA LEU A 212 -4.95 9.85 -12.41
C LEU A 212 -5.78 11.14 -12.31
N GLY A 213 -5.22 12.24 -11.80
CA GLY A 213 -5.90 13.53 -11.74
C GLY A 213 -7.01 13.60 -10.69
N ARG A 214 -6.94 12.77 -9.64
CA ARG A 214 -7.92 12.74 -8.56
C ARG A 214 -7.64 13.83 -7.52
N SER A 215 -8.71 14.38 -6.96
CA SER A 215 -8.65 15.42 -5.91
C SER A 215 -9.87 15.37 -4.99
N VAL A 216 -9.66 15.64 -3.69
CA VAL A 216 -10.69 15.63 -2.65
C VAL A 216 -11.87 16.55 -2.94
N ALA A 217 -11.64 17.64 -3.67
CA ALA A 217 -12.63 18.70 -3.85
C ALA A 217 -13.66 18.42 -4.96
N ASP A 218 -13.46 17.40 -5.81
CA ASP A 218 -14.36 17.17 -6.94
C ASP A 218 -15.69 16.53 -6.48
N ASP A 219 -15.73 15.96 -5.28
CA ASP A 219 -16.96 15.55 -4.58
C ASP A 219 -16.84 15.83 -3.07
N ALA A 220 -17.74 16.64 -2.51
CA ALA A 220 -17.74 17.00 -1.09
C ALA A 220 -17.99 15.75 -0.21
N GLY A 221 -16.91 15.05 0.16
CA GLY A 221 -16.97 13.85 0.99
C GLY A 221 -15.86 12.82 0.75
N THR A 222 -14.99 13.00 -0.25
CA THR A 222 -14.00 11.97 -0.61
C THR A 222 -12.57 12.37 -0.26
N ALA A 223 -11.86 11.54 0.52
CA ALA A 223 -10.45 11.73 0.87
C ALA A 223 -9.47 11.32 -0.26
N ASP A 224 -9.90 11.44 -1.52
CA ASP A 224 -9.15 11.00 -2.70
C ASP A 224 -8.06 12.01 -3.04
N GLY A 225 -6.82 11.56 -3.22
CA GLY A 225 -5.69 12.46 -3.53
C GLY A 225 -5.11 13.23 -2.33
N VAL A 226 -5.53 12.91 -1.09
CA VAL A 226 -4.87 13.40 0.12
C VAL A 226 -3.43 12.89 0.17
N LEU A 227 -2.48 13.78 0.51
CA LEU A 227 -1.08 13.42 0.73
C LEU A 227 -0.85 12.98 2.17
N TYR A 228 -0.04 11.95 2.36
CA TYR A 228 0.26 11.35 3.66
C TYR A 228 1.70 11.61 4.09
N ASN A 229 1.91 11.72 5.39
CA ASN A 229 3.24 11.77 5.96
C ASN A 229 3.95 10.42 5.77
N ARG A 230 5.23 10.46 5.41
CA ARG A 230 6.10 9.28 5.44
C ARG A 230 6.65 9.13 6.87
N PRO A 231 6.26 8.07 7.61
CA PRO A 231 6.68 7.92 9.00
C PRO A 231 8.19 7.80 9.12
N ARG A 232 8.79 8.61 9.99
CA ARG A 232 10.19 8.44 10.39
C ARG A 232 10.31 7.38 11.47
N THR A 233 11.36 6.58 11.41
CA THR A 233 11.62 5.55 12.40
C THR A 233 12.16 6.19 13.67
N GLU A 234 11.59 5.83 14.81
CA GLU A 234 12.10 6.23 16.11
C GLU A 234 13.31 5.35 16.46
N SER A 235 14.46 5.97 16.69
CA SER A 235 15.68 5.26 17.05
C SER A 235 15.66 4.77 18.51
N GLU A 236 14.90 5.43 19.38
CA GLU A 236 14.79 5.09 20.81
C GLU A 236 13.35 5.08 21.33
N VAL A 237 13.03 4.07 22.16
CA VAL A 237 11.75 3.93 22.89
C VAL A 237 11.77 4.79 24.17
N THR A 238 12.24 6.03 24.06
CA THR A 238 12.33 7.00 25.17
C THR A 238 11.34 8.14 25.00
N GLN A 239 10.95 8.40 23.75
CA GLN A 239 10.05 9.47 23.40
C GLN A 239 8.74 8.92 22.87
N LEU A 240 7.77 9.80 22.96
CA LEU A 240 6.39 9.60 22.59
C LEU A 240 6.25 9.98 21.11
N ALA A 241 5.56 9.15 20.33
CA ALA A 241 5.37 9.36 18.90
C ALA A 241 4.84 10.77 18.61
N GLN A 242 5.42 11.42 17.62
CA GLN A 242 5.03 12.75 17.12
C GLN A 242 4.30 12.60 15.77
N PRO A 243 3.59 13.64 15.31
CA PRO A 243 3.00 13.71 13.97
C PRO A 243 3.88 13.17 12.83
N ILE A 244 5.20 13.42 12.88
CA ILE A 244 6.15 12.99 11.86
C ILE A 244 6.50 11.49 11.91
N HIS A 245 6.18 10.80 13.01
CA HIS A 245 6.44 9.36 13.21
C HIS A 245 5.27 8.47 12.77
N VAL A 246 4.15 9.05 12.31
CA VAL A 246 2.92 8.33 11.97
C VAL A 246 2.44 8.66 10.56
N PRO A 247 1.74 7.73 9.88
CA PRO A 247 1.27 7.93 8.51
C PRO A 247 -0.07 8.67 8.52
N GLU A 248 -0.07 9.89 9.04
CA GLU A 248 -1.26 10.76 9.03
C GLU A 248 -1.35 11.61 7.76
N PRO A 249 -2.57 12.01 7.35
CA PRO A 249 -2.76 13.05 6.34
C PRO A 249 -1.97 14.33 6.66
N LEU A 250 -1.32 14.90 5.65
CA LEU A 250 -0.54 16.12 5.80
C LEU A 250 -1.45 17.34 6.02
N SER A 251 -1.21 18.06 7.13
CA SER A 251 -1.94 19.27 7.47
C SER A 251 -1.43 20.49 6.70
N ARG A 252 -2.36 21.28 6.15
CA ARG A 252 -2.04 22.59 5.56
C ARG A 252 -1.36 23.52 6.58
N ARG A 253 -1.86 23.57 7.82
CA ARG A 253 -1.40 24.53 8.83
C ARG A 253 0.00 24.20 9.30
N VAL A 254 0.28 22.92 9.52
CA VAL A 254 1.59 22.44 9.98
C VAL A 254 2.66 22.74 8.92
N LEU A 255 2.43 22.36 7.66
CA LEU A 255 3.39 22.63 6.59
C LEU A 255 3.54 24.14 6.30
N HIS A 256 2.45 24.91 6.38
CA HIS A 256 2.51 26.36 6.22
C HIS A 256 3.37 27.02 7.29
N ALA A 257 3.22 26.60 8.56
CA ALA A 257 4.00 27.12 9.67
C ALA A 257 5.49 26.79 9.51
N GLU A 258 5.83 25.56 9.12
CA GLU A 258 7.22 25.17 8.88
C GLU A 258 7.86 25.97 7.74
N LEU A 259 7.22 26.05 6.57
CA LEU A 259 7.76 26.80 5.43
C LEU A 259 7.85 28.31 5.71
N THR A 260 6.99 28.85 6.56
CA THR A 260 7.08 30.24 7.03
C THR A 260 8.24 30.44 8.00
N ALA A 261 8.42 29.53 8.95
CA ALA A 261 9.56 29.55 9.87
C ALA A 261 10.90 29.38 9.13
N LEU A 262 10.94 28.51 8.12
CA LEU A 262 12.11 28.30 7.25
C LEU A 262 12.50 29.58 6.52
N ARG A 263 11.55 30.24 5.83
CA ARG A 263 11.81 31.52 5.15
C ARG A 263 12.23 32.63 6.13
N GLN A 264 11.64 32.65 7.33
CA GLN A 264 12.03 33.61 8.38
C GLN A 264 13.46 33.37 8.86
N ALA A 265 13.85 32.13 9.16
CA ALA A 265 15.22 31.80 9.56
C ALA A 265 16.24 32.22 8.48
N ILE A 266 15.94 31.96 7.21
CA ILE A 266 16.79 32.39 6.08
C ILE A 266 16.87 33.92 5.98
N ALA A 267 15.77 34.64 6.23
CA ALA A 267 15.76 36.11 6.26
C ALA A 267 16.57 36.66 7.45
N ASP A 268 16.53 35.98 8.59
CA ASP A 268 17.27 36.32 9.81
C ASP A 268 18.77 35.95 9.74
N GLY A 269 19.19 35.19 8.71
CA GLY A 269 20.56 34.69 8.57
C GLY A 269 20.87 33.48 9.46
N GLU A 270 19.83 32.83 10.00
CA GLU A 270 19.92 31.63 10.82
C GLU A 270 19.91 30.37 9.96
N THR A 271 20.48 29.27 10.46
CA THR A 271 20.40 27.95 9.81
C THR A 271 19.01 27.35 10.07
N PRO A 272 18.20 27.08 9.02
CA PRO A 272 16.89 26.46 9.20
C PRO A 272 17.00 25.03 9.76
N SER A 273 16.06 24.65 10.62
CA SER A 273 15.90 23.27 11.10
C SER A 273 14.50 22.78 10.71
N PRO A 274 14.29 22.41 9.43
CA PRO A 274 13.03 21.83 8.98
C PRO A 274 12.79 20.48 9.68
N ARG A 275 11.53 20.04 9.71
CA ARG A 275 11.13 18.72 10.21
C ARG A 275 10.55 17.92 9.06
N TYR A 276 9.47 18.39 8.45
CA TYR A 276 8.83 17.73 7.32
C TYR A 276 9.62 17.87 6.01
N PHE A 277 10.44 18.92 5.87
CA PHE A 277 11.30 19.14 4.70
C PHE A 277 12.79 18.91 4.98
N ALA A 278 13.12 18.15 6.02
CA ALA A 278 14.51 17.81 6.31
C ALA A 278 15.01 16.68 5.40
N GLU A 279 16.30 16.76 5.04
CA GLU A 279 17.01 15.83 4.16
C GLU A 279 17.48 14.54 4.86
N ASP A 280 17.23 14.42 6.16
CA ASP A 280 17.54 13.26 7.01
C ASP A 280 16.60 12.07 6.75
N GLU A 281 16.69 11.02 7.58
CA GLU A 281 15.96 9.75 7.38
C GLU A 281 14.47 9.95 7.04
N GLY A 282 14.07 9.41 5.89
CA GLY A 282 12.72 9.56 5.33
C GLY A 282 12.62 10.65 4.24
N GLY A 283 13.53 11.62 4.25
CA GLY A 283 13.58 12.76 3.35
C GLY A 283 12.42 13.75 3.54
N PRO A 284 12.33 14.77 2.67
CA PRO A 284 11.17 15.65 2.60
C PRO A 284 9.88 14.87 2.31
N VAL A 285 8.79 15.23 2.98
CA VAL A 285 7.48 14.59 2.76
C VAL A 285 6.93 14.78 1.36
N LEU A 286 7.38 15.84 0.67
CA LEU A 286 7.16 16.02 -0.74
C LEU A 286 8.28 16.82 -1.39
N ARG A 287 8.45 16.62 -2.69
CA ARG A 287 9.31 17.40 -3.58
C ARG A 287 8.57 17.69 -4.88
N ILE A 288 8.88 18.82 -5.50
CA ILE A 288 8.31 19.23 -6.80
C ILE A 288 9.46 19.65 -7.71
N TRP A 289 9.48 19.11 -8.92
CA TRP A 289 10.39 19.52 -9.97
C TRP A 289 9.62 20.18 -11.12
N LEU A 290 10.16 21.27 -11.64
CA LEU A 290 9.66 21.96 -12.83
C LEU A 290 10.72 21.83 -13.92
N ASP A 291 10.38 21.19 -15.05
CA ASP A 291 11.30 20.95 -16.16
C ASP A 291 12.66 20.36 -15.72
N GLY A 292 12.60 19.36 -14.83
CA GLY A 292 13.75 18.66 -14.26
C GLY A 292 14.48 19.39 -13.12
N SER A 293 14.14 20.65 -12.84
CA SER A 293 14.77 21.42 -11.75
C SER A 293 13.94 21.36 -10.46
N GLU A 294 14.56 20.94 -9.36
CA GLU A 294 13.88 20.89 -8.06
C GLU A 294 13.54 22.29 -7.55
N VAL A 295 12.32 22.46 -7.05
CA VAL A 295 11.87 23.69 -6.39
C VAL A 295 12.30 23.61 -4.93
N PRO A 296 13.20 24.50 -4.46
CA PRO A 296 13.62 24.53 -3.06
C PRO A 296 12.45 24.74 -2.10
N PRO A 297 12.48 24.18 -0.87
CA PRO A 297 11.40 24.34 0.11
C PRO A 297 11.02 25.80 0.39
N GLU A 298 11.98 26.72 0.42
CA GLU A 298 11.73 28.16 0.61
C GLU A 298 10.91 28.82 -0.52
N HIS A 299 10.79 28.16 -1.67
CA HIS A 299 9.98 28.60 -2.81
C HIS A 299 8.62 27.88 -2.90
N LEU A 300 8.37 26.91 -2.01
CA LEU A 300 7.08 26.25 -1.89
C LEU A 300 6.16 27.04 -0.95
N VAL A 301 4.88 27.12 -1.30
CA VAL A 301 3.87 27.77 -0.47
C VAL A 301 2.65 26.87 -0.35
N VAL A 302 2.24 26.60 0.89
CA VAL A 302 0.96 25.94 1.14
C VAL A 302 -0.17 26.92 0.85
N CYS A 303 -1.07 26.53 -0.05
CA CYS A 303 -2.26 27.31 -0.40
C CYS A 303 -3.51 26.44 -0.23
N ASN A 304 -4.65 27.06 0.08
CA ASN A 304 -5.94 26.42 -0.14
C ASN A 304 -6.27 26.56 -1.63
N LEU A 305 -6.00 25.52 -2.41
CA LEU A 305 -6.19 25.48 -3.87
C LEU A 305 -7.60 25.02 -4.25
N ALA A 306 -8.58 25.34 -3.41
CA ALA A 306 -9.99 25.15 -3.73
C ALA A 306 -10.36 25.95 -4.99
N LEU A 307 -11.39 25.45 -5.68
CA LEU A 307 -11.95 26.10 -6.86
C LEU A 307 -12.45 27.51 -6.49
N LEU A 308 -12.12 28.49 -7.33
CA LEU A 308 -12.65 29.84 -7.19
C LEU A 308 -14.14 29.84 -7.54
N ALA A 309 -14.93 30.60 -6.79
CA ALA A 309 -16.32 30.84 -7.15
C ALA A 309 -16.37 31.55 -8.51
N LYS A 310 -17.11 30.98 -9.46
CA LYS A 310 -17.34 31.59 -10.77
C LYS A 310 -18.07 32.91 -10.60
N VAL A 311 -17.56 33.99 -11.21
CA VAL A 311 -18.23 35.30 -11.19
C VAL A 311 -19.34 35.30 -12.24
N ASN A 312 -19.07 34.73 -13.41
CA ASN A 312 -20.06 34.48 -14.47
C ASN A 312 -20.14 32.98 -14.82
N PRO A 313 -21.30 32.48 -15.27
CA PRO A 313 -21.48 31.07 -15.64
C PRO A 313 -20.52 30.52 -16.71
N GLY A 314 -19.92 31.39 -17.54
CA GLY A 314 -18.97 31.03 -18.58
C GLY A 314 -17.50 31.16 -18.20
N ASP A 315 -17.18 31.62 -16.98
CA ASP A 315 -15.79 31.75 -16.54
C ASP A 315 -15.15 30.35 -16.41
N PRO A 316 -13.88 30.19 -16.85
CA PRO A 316 -13.19 28.93 -16.70
C PRO A 316 -13.01 28.60 -15.22
N ASP A 317 -13.03 27.31 -14.91
CA ASP A 317 -12.64 26.82 -13.60
C ASP A 317 -11.18 27.23 -13.34
N ASP A 318 -10.92 27.94 -12.23
CA ASP A 318 -9.57 28.31 -11.81
C ASP A 318 -9.40 28.12 -10.29
N TRP A 319 -8.14 27.97 -9.86
CA TRP A 319 -7.78 27.82 -8.47
C TRP A 319 -7.18 29.11 -7.92
N ARG A 320 -7.21 29.29 -6.61
CA ARG A 320 -6.41 30.34 -5.97
C ARG A 320 -4.94 30.15 -6.37
N ARG A 321 -4.31 31.16 -6.98
CA ARG A 321 -2.91 31.09 -7.42
C ARG A 321 -1.96 31.62 -6.34
N PRO A 322 -0.74 31.06 -6.20
CA PRO A 322 0.28 31.67 -5.36
C PRO A 322 0.76 33.00 -5.96
N PRO A 323 1.26 33.94 -5.15
CA PRO A 323 1.95 35.11 -5.67
C PRO A 323 3.25 34.69 -6.38
N VAL A 324 3.77 35.52 -7.29
CA VAL A 324 5.03 35.24 -8.00
C VAL A 324 6.21 35.20 -7.03
N GLN A 325 6.20 36.07 -6.02
CA GLN A 325 7.27 36.29 -5.05
C GLN A 325 6.67 36.73 -3.72
N LEU A 326 7.38 36.50 -2.61
CA LEU A 326 7.02 36.96 -1.28
C LEU A 326 8.22 37.61 -0.59
N ALA A 327 8.01 38.73 0.10
CA ALA A 327 9.04 39.44 0.84
C ALA A 327 8.88 39.22 2.36
N VAL A 328 9.96 38.81 3.04
CA VAL A 328 10.01 38.55 4.48
C VAL A 328 10.95 39.53 5.15
N VAL A 329 10.48 40.22 6.19
CA VAL A 329 11.29 41.17 6.97
C VAL A 329 12.03 40.40 8.08
N PRO A 330 13.34 40.60 8.26
CA PRO A 330 14.08 39.97 9.36
C PRO A 330 13.55 40.42 10.74
N ARG A 331 13.51 39.52 11.73
CA ARG A 331 13.06 39.80 13.10
C ARG A 331 13.92 40.85 13.79
N GLY A 332 15.21 40.89 13.49
CA GLY A 332 16.16 41.89 13.98
C GLY A 332 16.03 43.26 13.34
N GLY A 333 15.11 43.44 12.37
CA GLY A 333 15.01 44.63 11.54
C GLY A 333 15.98 44.60 10.35
N GLY A 334 15.61 45.24 9.24
CA GLY A 334 16.40 45.25 8.01
C GLY A 334 15.53 45.31 6.74
N PRO A 335 16.15 45.35 5.55
CA PRO A 335 15.42 45.27 4.30
C PRO A 335 14.75 43.91 4.15
N ALA A 336 13.54 43.88 3.58
CA ALA A 336 12.84 42.64 3.32
C ALA A 336 13.61 41.78 2.31
N ARG A 337 13.80 40.50 2.62
CA ARG A 337 14.37 39.50 1.70
C ARG A 337 13.26 38.91 0.86
N ALA A 338 13.47 38.80 -0.45
CA ALA A 338 12.47 38.29 -1.38
C ALA A 338 12.71 36.81 -1.72
N PHE A 339 11.62 36.05 -1.89
CA PHE A 339 11.63 34.62 -2.19
C PHE A 339 10.67 34.33 -3.36
N PRO A 340 11.16 33.80 -4.49
CA PRO A 340 12.57 33.68 -4.89
C PRO A 340 13.22 35.05 -5.14
N ASP A 341 14.53 35.18 -4.98
CA ASP A 341 15.29 36.40 -5.31
C ASP A 341 15.86 36.41 -6.74
N ALA A 342 15.96 35.24 -7.37
CA ALA A 342 16.51 35.08 -8.71
C ALA A 342 15.46 35.33 -9.83
N PRO A 343 15.84 35.99 -10.94
CA PRO A 343 14.97 36.19 -12.09
C PRO A 343 14.60 34.84 -12.74
N GLY A 344 13.36 34.75 -13.23
CA GLY A 344 12.83 33.54 -13.88
C GLY A 344 12.34 32.46 -12.91
N ARG A 345 12.62 32.57 -11.60
CA ARG A 345 12.03 31.72 -10.56
C ARG A 345 10.76 32.36 -10.00
N TYR A 346 9.86 31.51 -9.53
CA TYR A 346 8.62 31.94 -8.89
C TYR A 346 8.17 30.93 -7.83
N LEU A 347 7.27 31.35 -6.95
CA LEU A 347 6.72 30.46 -5.92
C LEU A 347 5.79 29.40 -6.53
N VAL A 348 5.82 28.20 -5.95
CA VAL A 348 4.93 27.10 -6.34
C VAL A 348 3.96 26.82 -5.20
N GLY A 349 2.67 26.95 -5.50
CA GLY A 349 1.58 26.70 -4.57
C GLY A 349 1.23 25.21 -4.56
N PHE A 350 1.08 24.61 -3.39
CA PHE A 350 0.56 23.25 -3.27
C PHE A 350 -0.48 23.13 -2.15
N ASP A 351 -1.38 22.17 -2.28
CA ASP A 351 -2.40 21.85 -1.28
C ASP A 351 -2.32 20.36 -0.93
N PRO A 352 -1.78 19.99 0.24
CA PRO A 352 -1.61 18.59 0.64
C PRO A 352 -2.94 17.88 0.93
N VAL A 353 -4.00 18.64 1.24
CA VAL A 353 -5.32 18.08 1.54
C VAL A 353 -6.09 17.81 0.25
N LEU A 354 -5.94 18.65 -0.77
CA LEU A 354 -6.61 18.45 -2.06
C LEU A 354 -5.77 17.68 -3.09
N GLY A 355 -4.48 17.49 -2.86
CA GLY A 355 -3.57 16.88 -3.84
C GLY A 355 -3.36 17.75 -5.07
N ARG A 356 -3.29 19.08 -4.91
CA ARG A 356 -3.21 20.05 -6.02
C ARG A 356 -1.90 20.85 -6.01
N ILE A 357 -1.47 21.28 -7.19
CA ILE A 357 -0.32 22.17 -7.43
C ILE A 357 -0.77 23.30 -8.36
N ALA A 358 -0.42 24.54 -8.01
CA ALA A 358 -0.70 25.71 -8.83
C ALA A 358 0.56 26.56 -8.99
N LEU A 359 0.86 26.94 -10.23
CA LEU A 359 1.83 27.98 -10.55
C LEU A 359 1.14 29.35 -10.50
N PRO A 360 1.90 30.45 -10.34
CA PRO A 360 1.35 31.80 -10.44
C PRO A 360 0.62 32.01 -11.76
N ALA A 361 -0.38 32.88 -11.75
CA ALA A 361 -1.19 33.16 -12.94
C ALA A 361 -0.31 33.53 -14.16
N GLY A 362 -0.61 32.91 -15.31
CA GLY A 362 0.15 33.11 -16.56
C GLY A 362 1.50 32.39 -16.64
N LYS A 363 1.89 31.59 -15.64
CA LYS A 363 3.09 30.74 -15.69
C LYS A 363 2.74 29.32 -16.12
N THR A 364 3.59 28.75 -16.97
CA THR A 364 3.49 27.38 -17.48
C THR A 364 4.88 26.73 -17.49
N VAL A 365 4.89 25.41 -17.47
CA VAL A 365 6.09 24.57 -17.58
C VAL A 365 5.75 23.37 -18.45
N GLY A 366 6.77 22.76 -19.05
CA GLY A 366 6.58 21.58 -19.90
C GLY A 366 6.21 20.34 -19.08
N THR A 367 6.93 20.12 -17.98
CA THR A 367 6.78 18.94 -17.11
C THR A 367 6.80 19.32 -15.64
N VAL A 368 5.92 18.66 -14.87
CA VAL A 368 5.90 18.73 -13.42
C VAL A 368 6.06 17.32 -12.90
N GLU A 369 7.10 17.09 -12.10
CA GLU A 369 7.34 15.82 -11.42
C GLU A 369 7.21 16.03 -9.92
N VAL A 370 6.76 15.00 -9.21
CA VAL A 370 6.49 15.06 -7.78
C VAL A 370 7.02 13.82 -7.06
N ALA A 371 7.44 14.02 -5.82
CA ALA A 371 7.61 12.95 -4.86
C ALA A 371 6.64 13.23 -3.72
N TYR A 372 5.87 12.22 -3.31
CA TYR A 372 4.88 12.30 -2.24
C TYR A 372 4.50 10.90 -1.78
N ALA A 373 3.74 10.78 -0.70
CA ALA A 373 3.15 9.51 -0.29
C ALA A 373 1.62 9.56 -0.32
N TYR A 374 0.99 8.46 -0.74
CA TYR A 374 -0.45 8.26 -0.64
C TYR A 374 -0.76 7.19 0.42
N GLY A 375 -1.96 7.27 1.00
CA GLY A 375 -2.43 6.30 2.00
C GLY A 375 -3.09 5.09 1.34
N PHE A 376 -2.78 3.87 1.79
CA PHE A 376 -3.46 2.65 1.33
C PHE A 376 -3.42 1.54 2.39
N PRO A 377 -4.34 0.54 2.39
CA PRO A 377 -4.43 -0.43 3.49
C PRO A 377 -3.33 -1.49 3.50
N GLY A 378 -2.83 -1.91 2.34
CA GLY A 378 -1.85 -2.98 2.23
C GLY A 378 -1.36 -3.25 0.80
N ASP A 379 -0.49 -4.25 0.67
CA ASP A 379 0.34 -4.53 -0.50
C ASP A 379 -0.44 -5.23 -1.63
N VAL A 380 -1.37 -4.48 -2.24
CA VAL A 380 -2.21 -4.93 -3.37
C VAL A 380 -2.23 -3.87 -4.47
N GLY A 381 -2.23 -4.30 -5.73
CA GLY A 381 -2.20 -3.44 -6.91
C GLY A 381 -0.79 -2.94 -7.26
N GLY A 382 -0.70 -1.99 -8.20
CA GLY A 382 0.59 -1.46 -8.71
C GLY A 382 1.44 -0.65 -7.74
N GLY A 383 1.18 -0.70 -6.43
CA GLY A 383 1.82 0.16 -5.42
C GLY A 383 3.36 0.08 -5.38
N PRO A 384 4.03 1.13 -4.85
CA PRO A 384 5.48 1.19 -4.66
C PRO A 384 5.90 0.47 -3.37
N TYR A 385 5.58 -0.80 -3.26
CA TYR A 385 5.99 -1.68 -2.16
C TYR A 385 6.93 -2.77 -2.62
N ASP A 386 7.50 -3.46 -1.65
CA ASP A 386 8.43 -4.55 -1.91
C ASP A 386 7.66 -5.82 -2.30
N ARG A 387 7.88 -6.28 -3.52
CA ARG A 387 7.18 -7.43 -4.12
C ARG A 387 8.00 -8.71 -4.09
N ARG A 388 9.14 -8.72 -3.40
CA ARG A 388 9.93 -9.95 -3.24
C ARG A 388 9.14 -10.93 -2.37
N PRO A 389 9.19 -12.24 -2.65
CA PRO A 389 8.60 -13.22 -1.74
C PRO A 389 9.26 -13.10 -0.36
N LEU A 390 8.48 -13.30 0.71
CA LEU A 390 8.96 -13.15 2.08
C LEU A 390 9.68 -14.38 2.57
N ARG A 391 9.18 -15.53 2.15
CA ARG A 391 9.69 -16.85 2.50
C ARG A 391 10.09 -17.58 1.23
N ARG A 392 11.07 -18.45 1.37
CA ARG A 392 11.50 -19.38 0.32
C ARG A 392 10.39 -20.36 -0.09
N GLU A 393 9.36 -20.51 0.76
CA GLU A 393 8.18 -21.36 0.54
C GLU A 393 6.97 -20.59 -0.03
N ASP A 394 7.04 -19.26 -0.12
CA ASP A 394 5.99 -18.48 -0.77
C ASP A 394 6.01 -18.78 -2.28
N ASP A 395 4.83 -18.74 -2.91
CA ASP A 395 4.72 -19.02 -4.34
C ASP A 395 5.52 -17.99 -5.13
N GLU A 396 6.66 -18.40 -5.70
CA GLU A 396 7.53 -17.53 -6.50
C GLU A 396 6.78 -16.89 -7.68
N SER A 397 5.67 -17.50 -8.13
CA SER A 397 4.79 -16.94 -9.15
C SER A 397 3.99 -15.72 -8.69
N GLU A 398 4.04 -15.34 -7.42
CA GLU A 398 3.44 -14.11 -6.90
C GLU A 398 4.45 -12.95 -6.82
N GLY A 399 5.76 -13.23 -6.86
CA GLY A 399 6.82 -12.24 -6.70
C GLY A 399 7.33 -11.59 -8.01
N LEU A 400 8.55 -11.06 -7.93
CA LEU A 400 9.28 -10.54 -9.09
C LEU A 400 9.60 -11.66 -10.09
N LEU A 401 9.64 -11.33 -11.37
CA LEU A 401 10.00 -12.26 -12.44
C LEU A 401 11.49 -12.57 -12.40
N ASP A 402 11.82 -13.85 -12.58
CA ASP A 402 13.20 -14.30 -12.74
C ASP A 402 13.71 -13.92 -14.14
N PRO A 403 14.72 -13.03 -14.25
CA PRO A 403 15.27 -12.67 -15.55
C PRO A 403 15.89 -13.86 -16.31
N ALA A 404 16.24 -14.98 -15.66
CA ALA A 404 16.74 -16.18 -16.32
C ALA A 404 15.70 -16.87 -17.23
N GLU A 405 14.41 -16.57 -17.07
CA GLU A 405 13.34 -17.12 -17.92
C GLU A 405 13.26 -16.47 -19.31
N PHE A 406 13.95 -15.34 -19.51
CA PHE A 406 13.83 -14.49 -20.70
C PHE A 406 15.11 -14.47 -21.54
N GLU A 407 14.94 -14.37 -22.85
CA GLU A 407 16.05 -14.27 -23.81
C GLU A 407 16.52 -12.82 -23.98
N VAL A 408 15.59 -11.88 -23.86
CA VAL A 408 15.83 -10.45 -24.03
C VAL A 408 15.33 -9.71 -22.79
N ILE A 409 16.18 -8.86 -22.23
CA ILE A 409 15.86 -8.03 -21.06
C ILE A 409 16.17 -6.58 -21.42
N TRP A 410 15.16 -5.72 -21.37
CA TRP A 410 15.29 -4.29 -21.61
C TRP A 410 14.95 -3.48 -20.37
N ARG A 411 15.73 -2.43 -20.12
CA ARG A 411 15.50 -1.46 -19.04
C ARG A 411 15.03 -0.14 -19.63
N VAL A 412 13.97 0.41 -19.05
CA VAL A 412 13.33 1.66 -19.50
C VAL A 412 13.16 2.61 -18.32
N PRO A 413 13.72 3.84 -18.39
CA PRO A 413 14.65 4.31 -19.41
C PRO A 413 16.01 3.60 -19.33
N GLY A 414 16.70 3.45 -20.47
CA GLY A 414 17.99 2.76 -20.54
C GLY A 414 18.26 2.24 -21.94
N ASP A 415 18.04 0.94 -22.14
CA ASP A 415 18.15 0.27 -23.45
C ASP A 415 17.21 0.91 -24.48
N HIS A 416 16.05 1.38 -24.01
CA HIS A 416 15.13 2.23 -24.76
C HIS A 416 14.76 3.49 -23.94
N PRO A 417 14.49 4.63 -24.60
CA PRO A 417 14.16 5.87 -23.91
C PRO A 417 12.75 5.90 -23.28
N SER A 418 11.82 5.09 -23.80
CA SER A 418 10.44 5.00 -23.31
C SER A 418 9.84 3.61 -23.58
N LEU A 419 8.71 3.30 -22.93
CA LEU A 419 8.02 2.03 -23.16
C LEU A 419 7.48 1.96 -24.59
N ALA A 420 6.97 3.07 -25.12
CA ALA A 420 6.54 3.14 -26.52
C ALA A 420 7.68 2.77 -27.50
N ALA A 421 8.90 3.24 -27.24
CA ALA A 421 10.07 2.91 -28.07
C ALA A 421 10.46 1.43 -27.95
N ALA A 422 10.39 0.85 -26.74
CA ALA A 422 10.64 -0.57 -26.52
C ALA A 422 9.58 -1.45 -27.22
N LEU A 423 8.29 -1.12 -27.09
CA LEU A 423 7.20 -1.84 -27.74
C LEU A 423 7.29 -1.77 -29.28
N ALA A 424 7.73 -0.63 -29.83
CA ALA A 424 7.93 -0.49 -31.27
C ALA A 424 9.09 -1.33 -31.81
N ALA A 425 10.08 -1.66 -30.97
CA ALA A 425 11.23 -2.48 -31.31
C ALA A 425 10.99 -3.99 -31.13
N LEU A 426 9.82 -4.39 -30.61
CA LEU A 426 9.56 -5.77 -30.20
C LEU A 426 9.45 -6.72 -31.40
N ALA A 427 10.18 -7.83 -31.34
CA ALA A 427 10.15 -8.88 -32.37
C ALA A 427 9.24 -10.06 -31.93
N PRO A 428 8.34 -10.53 -32.80
CA PRO A 428 7.57 -11.76 -32.57
C PRO A 428 8.48 -12.99 -32.36
N GLY A 429 7.98 -14.02 -31.66
CA GLY A 429 8.70 -15.28 -31.47
C GLY A 429 9.80 -15.28 -30.41
N SER A 430 9.90 -14.22 -29.58
CA SER A 430 10.92 -14.09 -28.52
C SER A 430 10.31 -14.07 -27.12
N ARG A 431 11.12 -14.38 -26.11
CA ARG A 431 10.79 -14.16 -24.69
C ARG A 431 11.46 -12.88 -24.20
N THR A 432 10.67 -11.81 -24.10
CA THR A 432 11.16 -10.46 -23.81
C THR A 432 10.60 -9.94 -22.49
N LEU A 433 11.49 -9.50 -21.59
CA LEU A 433 11.18 -8.80 -20.34
C LEU A 433 11.54 -7.31 -20.47
N ILE A 434 10.56 -6.44 -20.24
CA ILE A 434 10.75 -4.98 -20.18
C ILE A 434 10.60 -4.53 -18.73
N ARG A 435 11.68 -4.00 -18.13
CA ARG A 435 11.69 -3.44 -16.78
C ARG A 435 11.57 -1.92 -16.79
N LEU A 436 10.55 -1.41 -16.10
CA LEU A 436 10.31 0.03 -15.93
C LEU A 436 10.96 0.52 -14.62
N LEU A 437 11.97 1.38 -14.72
CA LEU A 437 12.85 1.75 -13.59
C LEU A 437 12.35 2.91 -12.72
N GLY A 438 11.18 3.49 -12.99
CA GLY A 438 10.72 4.69 -12.28
C GLY A 438 9.20 4.83 -12.21
N ASP A 439 8.75 5.89 -11.53
CA ASP A 439 7.32 6.17 -11.28
C ASP A 439 6.69 7.11 -12.33
N ALA A 440 7.41 7.36 -13.43
CA ALA A 440 6.94 8.23 -14.49
C ALA A 440 5.66 7.68 -15.13
N SER A 441 4.77 8.60 -15.50
CA SER A 441 3.57 8.25 -16.27
C SER A 441 3.84 8.35 -17.77
N GLU A 442 3.39 7.37 -18.54
CA GLU A 442 3.50 7.36 -20.00
C GLU A 442 2.10 7.19 -20.62
N SER A 443 1.77 8.02 -21.61
CA SER A 443 0.53 7.91 -22.36
C SER A 443 0.76 7.10 -23.63
N LEU A 444 0.14 5.92 -23.74
CA LEU A 444 0.28 5.05 -24.89
C LEU A 444 -0.98 4.20 -25.12
N THR A 445 -1.30 3.99 -26.40
CA THR A 445 -2.41 3.12 -26.84
C THR A 445 -1.90 2.03 -27.79
N PRO A 446 -1.08 1.08 -27.31
CA PRO A 446 -0.42 0.12 -28.17
C PRO A 446 -1.42 -0.89 -28.75
N VAL A 447 -1.26 -1.16 -30.04
CA VAL A 447 -1.94 -2.26 -30.75
C VAL A 447 -0.87 -3.26 -31.14
N LEU A 448 -0.73 -4.32 -30.33
CA LEU A 448 0.32 -5.32 -30.43
C LEU A 448 -0.21 -6.57 -31.12
N ASN A 449 0.55 -7.11 -32.07
CA ASN A 449 0.29 -8.41 -32.68
C ASN A 449 1.55 -9.28 -32.53
N LEU A 450 1.54 -10.18 -31.55
CA LEU A 450 2.74 -10.88 -31.03
C LEU A 450 2.56 -12.40 -31.05
N PRO A 451 2.56 -13.06 -32.22
CA PRO A 451 2.50 -14.51 -32.30
C PRO A 451 3.77 -15.15 -31.71
N ASP A 452 3.60 -16.28 -31.02
CA ASP A 452 4.70 -17.07 -30.46
C ASP A 452 5.64 -16.32 -29.49
N THR A 453 5.15 -15.20 -28.92
CA THR A 453 5.91 -14.32 -28.03
C THR A 453 5.49 -14.48 -26.58
N HIS A 454 6.46 -14.44 -25.66
CA HIS A 454 6.21 -14.15 -24.24
C HIS A 454 6.67 -12.73 -23.95
N LEU A 455 5.72 -11.82 -23.79
CA LEU A 455 5.98 -10.44 -23.38
C LEU A 455 5.74 -10.30 -21.89
N ALA A 456 6.77 -9.92 -21.15
CA ALA A 456 6.65 -9.51 -19.76
C ALA A 456 6.98 -8.02 -19.61
N ILE A 457 6.14 -7.27 -18.91
CA ILE A 457 6.40 -5.88 -18.52
C ILE A 457 6.31 -5.81 -17.01
N GLU A 458 7.41 -5.45 -16.38
CA GLU A 458 7.57 -5.42 -14.93
C GLU A 458 8.01 -4.04 -14.47
N ALA A 459 7.34 -3.48 -13.46
CA ALA A 459 7.89 -2.37 -12.72
C ALA A 459 9.04 -2.83 -11.83
N GLU A 460 10.13 -2.07 -11.81
CA GLU A 460 11.20 -2.25 -10.84
C GLU A 460 10.61 -2.28 -9.41
N ASN A 461 11.25 -3.04 -8.52
CA ASN A 461 10.72 -3.22 -7.18
C ASN A 461 10.59 -1.87 -6.47
N ARG A 462 9.49 -1.66 -5.74
CA ARG A 462 9.14 -0.41 -5.06
C ARG A 462 8.85 0.80 -5.97
N HIS A 463 8.61 0.58 -7.27
CA HIS A 463 8.18 1.63 -8.20
C HIS A 463 6.77 1.38 -8.75
N ARG A 464 5.99 2.43 -9.00
CA ARG A 464 4.64 2.42 -9.59
C ARG A 464 4.61 3.28 -10.86
N PRO A 465 5.01 2.73 -12.01
CA PRO A 465 4.75 3.38 -13.29
C PRO A 465 3.24 3.40 -13.59
N VAL A 466 2.80 4.47 -14.24
CA VAL A 466 1.39 4.68 -14.62
C VAL A 466 1.27 4.77 -16.14
N LEU A 467 0.49 3.89 -16.73
CA LEU A 467 0.28 3.79 -18.16
C LEU A 467 -1.12 4.31 -18.48
N LEU A 468 -1.20 5.39 -19.25
CA LEU A 468 -2.46 6.05 -19.60
C LEU A 468 -2.87 5.67 -21.02
N GLY A 469 -4.05 5.06 -21.20
CA GLY A 469 -4.59 4.69 -22.52
C GLY A 469 -4.94 3.21 -22.65
N ASP A 470 -5.73 2.89 -23.68
CA ASP A 470 -6.25 1.55 -23.95
C ASP A 470 -5.21 0.68 -24.66
N TRP A 471 -5.12 -0.59 -24.26
CA TRP A 471 -4.17 -1.55 -24.77
C TRP A 471 -4.88 -2.66 -25.53
N SER A 472 -4.37 -3.00 -26.72
CA SER A 472 -4.88 -4.11 -27.51
C SER A 472 -3.76 -5.10 -27.81
N LEU A 473 -3.95 -6.36 -27.43
CA LEU A 473 -3.03 -7.45 -27.77
C LEU A 473 -3.75 -8.51 -28.61
N GLN A 474 -3.12 -8.89 -29.71
CA GLN A 474 -3.48 -10.03 -30.54
C GLN A 474 -2.33 -11.05 -30.55
N GLY A 475 -2.66 -12.33 -30.46
CA GLY A 475 -1.67 -13.41 -30.49
C GLY A 475 -2.27 -14.77 -30.83
N ASN A 476 -1.47 -15.83 -30.64
CA ASN A 476 -1.83 -17.22 -30.93
C ASN A 476 -1.70 -18.10 -29.68
N VAL A 477 -1.83 -19.43 -29.85
CA VAL A 477 -1.81 -20.44 -28.78
C VAL A 477 -0.49 -20.55 -28.01
N SER A 478 0.56 -19.88 -28.49
CA SER A 478 1.86 -19.82 -27.85
C SER A 478 2.10 -18.46 -27.16
N THR A 479 1.29 -17.45 -27.47
CA THR A 479 1.46 -16.09 -26.95
C THR A 479 1.14 -16.01 -25.46
N ARG A 480 2.06 -15.42 -24.70
CA ARG A 480 1.93 -15.16 -23.26
C ARG A 480 2.15 -13.67 -22.96
N LEU A 481 1.30 -13.11 -22.10
CA LEU A 481 1.46 -11.75 -21.58
C LEU A 481 1.57 -11.79 -20.07
N THR A 482 2.62 -11.19 -19.52
CA THR A 482 2.78 -10.98 -18.08
C THR A 482 2.92 -9.50 -17.78
N LEU A 483 2.06 -8.96 -16.93
CA LEU A 483 2.17 -7.59 -16.41
C LEU A 483 2.42 -7.66 -14.90
N SER A 484 3.45 -6.98 -14.41
CA SER A 484 3.83 -7.01 -12.99
C SER A 484 4.08 -5.61 -12.44
N GLY A 485 3.40 -5.22 -11.35
CA GLY A 485 3.68 -3.97 -10.63
C GLY A 485 3.24 -2.68 -11.32
N LEU A 486 2.35 -2.75 -12.31
CA LEU A 486 1.93 -1.62 -13.15
C LEU A 486 0.57 -1.05 -12.73
N LEU A 487 0.36 0.25 -12.93
CA LEU A 487 -0.99 0.82 -13.01
C LEU A 487 -1.35 1.15 -14.46
N LEU A 488 -2.45 0.58 -14.95
CA LEU A 488 -3.04 0.88 -16.26
C LEU A 488 -4.34 1.66 -16.06
N ASP A 489 -4.37 2.92 -16.52
CA ASP A 489 -5.59 3.74 -16.62
C ASP A 489 -6.14 3.68 -18.04
N GLY A 490 -6.75 2.55 -18.36
CA GLY A 490 -7.30 2.21 -19.68
C GLY A 490 -7.77 0.77 -19.72
N ALA A 491 -8.47 0.40 -20.79
CA ALA A 491 -8.96 -0.96 -20.99
C ALA A 491 -7.89 -1.88 -21.57
N LEU A 492 -7.81 -3.12 -21.09
CA LEU A 492 -6.98 -4.17 -21.68
C LEU A 492 -7.83 -5.10 -22.55
N THR A 493 -7.70 -4.96 -23.88
CA THR A 493 -8.39 -5.78 -24.87
C THR A 493 -7.46 -6.87 -25.41
N LEU A 494 -7.89 -8.12 -25.30
CA LEU A 494 -7.18 -9.31 -25.70
C LEU A 494 -7.92 -9.98 -26.85
N SER A 495 -7.19 -10.48 -27.85
CA SER A 495 -7.79 -11.15 -29.00
C SER A 495 -6.95 -12.32 -29.52
N GLY A 496 -7.65 -13.29 -30.11
CA GLY A 496 -7.04 -14.52 -30.60
C GLY A 496 -6.86 -15.59 -29.51
N PRO A 497 -6.36 -16.76 -29.90
CA PRO A 497 -6.29 -17.92 -29.02
C PRO A 497 -5.04 -17.88 -28.14
N LEU A 498 -4.91 -16.85 -27.30
CA LEU A 498 -3.78 -16.66 -26.38
C LEU A 498 -3.61 -17.86 -25.43
N ALA A 499 -2.37 -18.12 -24.98
CA ALA A 499 -2.08 -19.20 -24.04
C ALA A 499 -2.37 -18.78 -22.59
N VAL A 500 -1.70 -17.72 -22.14
CA VAL A 500 -1.74 -17.25 -20.74
C VAL A 500 -1.68 -15.73 -20.71
N VAL A 501 -2.53 -15.12 -19.88
CA VAL A 501 -2.40 -13.72 -19.48
C VAL A 501 -2.32 -13.65 -17.98
N GLU A 502 -1.22 -13.12 -17.48
CA GLU A 502 -0.89 -13.08 -16.06
C GLU A 502 -0.68 -11.65 -15.59
N LEU A 503 -1.41 -11.25 -14.56
CA LEU A 503 -1.27 -9.95 -13.90
C LEU A 503 -0.85 -10.20 -12.45
N ARG A 504 0.27 -9.60 -12.05
CA ARG A 504 0.80 -9.68 -10.69
C ARG A 504 0.92 -8.27 -10.13
N HIS A 505 0.38 -7.99 -8.94
CA HIS A 505 0.50 -6.67 -8.32
C HIS A 505 0.12 -5.52 -9.28
N CYS A 506 -0.93 -5.69 -10.08
CA CYS A 506 -1.35 -4.71 -11.08
C CYS A 506 -2.61 -3.96 -10.67
N SER A 507 -2.74 -2.70 -11.07
CA SER A 507 -3.97 -1.92 -10.93
C SER A 507 -4.50 -1.53 -12.30
N LEU A 508 -5.58 -2.16 -12.74
CA LEU A 508 -6.38 -1.76 -13.89
C LEU A 508 -7.53 -0.90 -13.36
N SER A 509 -7.51 0.38 -13.71
CA SER A 509 -8.47 1.38 -13.23
C SER A 509 -9.91 0.92 -13.49
N PRO A 510 -10.72 0.63 -12.46
CA PRO A 510 -12.07 0.09 -12.65
C PRO A 510 -12.97 0.96 -13.53
N ASP A 511 -12.83 2.28 -13.41
CA ASP A 511 -13.63 3.29 -14.14
C ASP A 511 -13.30 3.37 -15.65
N LYS A 512 -12.19 2.76 -16.09
CA LYS A 512 -11.72 2.81 -17.48
C LYS A 512 -11.96 1.54 -18.26
N GLY A 513 -12.66 0.57 -17.66
CA GLY A 513 -12.82 -0.76 -18.23
C GLY A 513 -11.66 -1.65 -17.82
N GLY A 514 -11.97 -2.84 -17.31
CA GLY A 514 -10.96 -3.80 -16.87
C GLY A 514 -10.38 -4.57 -18.06
N MET A 515 -10.67 -5.86 -18.13
CA MET A 515 -10.12 -6.76 -19.12
C MET A 515 -11.22 -7.32 -20.02
N ARG A 516 -11.01 -7.30 -21.33
CA ARG A 516 -11.92 -7.90 -22.30
C ARG A 516 -11.19 -8.86 -23.22
N HIS A 517 -11.70 -10.08 -23.38
CA HIS A 517 -11.22 -11.00 -24.41
C HIS A 517 -12.27 -11.21 -25.51
N ALA A 518 -11.84 -11.00 -26.76
CA ALA A 518 -12.64 -11.15 -27.96
C ALA A 518 -12.07 -12.25 -28.88
N GLY A 519 -12.93 -13.18 -29.33
CA GLY A 519 -12.57 -14.22 -30.30
C GLY A 519 -12.45 -15.62 -29.70
N SER A 520 -11.85 -16.54 -30.46
CA SER A 520 -11.64 -17.94 -30.03
C SER A 520 -10.45 -18.02 -29.07
N GLY A 521 -10.65 -18.60 -27.88
CA GLY A 521 -9.65 -18.67 -26.82
C GLY A 521 -9.76 -19.88 -25.91
N SER A 522 -10.18 -21.05 -26.43
CA SER A 522 -10.47 -22.23 -25.60
C SER A 522 -9.33 -22.69 -24.69
N GLY A 523 -8.08 -22.36 -25.03
CA GLY A 523 -6.88 -22.67 -24.23
C GLY A 523 -6.42 -21.54 -23.29
N LEU A 524 -7.04 -20.35 -23.34
CA LEU A 524 -6.57 -19.18 -22.59
C LEU A 524 -6.81 -19.33 -21.09
N LEU A 525 -5.74 -19.21 -20.30
CA LEU A 525 -5.77 -19.04 -18.86
C LEU A 525 -5.50 -17.60 -18.46
N ILE A 526 -6.38 -17.01 -17.65
CA ILE A 526 -6.16 -15.69 -17.07
C ILE A 526 -5.85 -15.85 -15.57
N ARG A 527 -4.69 -15.33 -15.13
CA ARG A 527 -4.21 -15.41 -13.75
C ARG A 527 -4.02 -14.02 -13.17
N LEU A 528 -4.59 -13.76 -12.00
CA LEU A 528 -4.44 -12.49 -11.29
C LEU A 528 -3.98 -12.74 -9.85
N SER A 529 -2.89 -12.12 -9.43
CA SER A 529 -2.41 -12.15 -8.04
C SER A 529 -2.20 -10.72 -7.55
N HIS A 530 -2.76 -10.40 -6.38
CA HIS A 530 -2.64 -9.07 -5.76
C HIS A 530 -3.08 -7.92 -6.69
N CYS A 531 -4.15 -8.10 -7.47
CA CYS A 531 -4.61 -7.13 -8.46
C CYS A 531 -5.79 -6.28 -7.99
N LEU A 532 -5.85 -5.04 -8.48
CA LEU A 532 -7.09 -4.25 -8.51
C LEU A 532 -7.53 -4.20 -9.98
N CYS A 533 -8.73 -4.67 -10.29
CA CYS A 533 -9.21 -4.76 -11.67
C CYS A 533 -10.65 -4.27 -11.80
N GLY A 534 -10.98 -3.73 -12.96
CA GLY A 534 -12.36 -3.49 -13.36
C GLY A 534 -13.11 -4.77 -13.73
N ALA A 535 -14.15 -4.64 -14.53
CA ALA A 535 -14.88 -5.77 -15.11
C ALA A 535 -13.98 -6.67 -15.97
N LEU A 536 -14.19 -7.98 -15.90
CA LEU A 536 -13.54 -9.00 -16.73
C LEU A 536 -14.61 -9.70 -17.58
N GLN A 537 -14.50 -9.51 -18.90
CA GLN A 537 -15.51 -9.98 -19.86
C GLN A 537 -14.87 -10.84 -20.94
N VAL A 538 -15.49 -11.97 -21.26
CA VAL A 538 -15.02 -12.88 -22.29
C VAL A 538 -16.16 -13.22 -23.24
N SER A 539 -15.92 -13.09 -24.55
CA SER A 539 -16.96 -13.33 -25.56
C SER A 539 -17.31 -14.79 -25.81
N GLN A 540 -16.38 -15.72 -25.52
CA GLN A 540 -16.52 -17.17 -25.70
C GLN A 540 -15.89 -17.92 -24.53
N ALA A 541 -16.14 -19.23 -24.39
CA ALA A 541 -15.50 -20.00 -23.34
C ALA A 541 -13.97 -20.03 -23.50
N ILE A 542 -13.26 -19.75 -22.41
CA ILE A 542 -11.80 -19.89 -22.28
C ILE A 542 -11.47 -21.01 -21.29
N ALA A 543 -10.19 -21.36 -21.15
CA ALA A 543 -9.79 -22.47 -20.28
C ALA A 543 -10.12 -22.20 -18.80
N GLY A 544 -9.92 -20.96 -18.34
CA GLY A 544 -10.25 -20.59 -16.97
C GLY A 544 -9.75 -19.21 -16.56
N VAL A 545 -10.34 -18.70 -15.48
CA VAL A 545 -9.89 -17.49 -14.78
C VAL A 545 -9.62 -17.85 -13.34
N SER A 546 -8.43 -17.55 -12.86
CA SER A 546 -8.04 -17.74 -11.45
C SER A 546 -7.54 -16.42 -10.88
N ALA A 547 -8.00 -16.05 -9.68
CA ALA A 547 -7.55 -14.85 -8.99
C ALA A 547 -7.32 -15.09 -7.51
N ARG A 548 -6.25 -14.49 -6.98
CA ARG A 548 -5.87 -14.50 -5.57
C ARG A 548 -5.62 -13.08 -5.06
N TYR A 549 -6.03 -12.79 -3.83
CA TYR A 549 -5.79 -11.48 -3.18
C TYR A 549 -6.16 -10.28 -4.07
N SER A 550 -7.26 -10.39 -4.81
CA SER A 550 -7.60 -9.43 -5.86
C SER A 550 -8.98 -8.80 -5.65
N VAL A 551 -9.11 -7.55 -6.09
CA VAL A 551 -10.37 -6.81 -6.16
C VAL A 551 -10.85 -6.75 -7.59
N PHE A 552 -12.14 -7.02 -7.79
CA PHE A 552 -12.82 -6.75 -9.06
C PHE A 552 -13.97 -5.81 -8.80
N ASP A 553 -13.98 -4.66 -9.47
CA ASP A 553 -14.95 -3.59 -9.23
C ASP A 553 -15.62 -3.13 -10.52
N ASN A 554 -16.95 -3.15 -10.51
CA ASN A 554 -17.79 -2.50 -11.52
C ASN A 554 -19.05 -1.92 -10.86
N GLY A 555 -18.92 -1.47 -9.61
CA GLY A 555 -20.03 -1.01 -8.77
C GLY A 555 -21.10 -2.10 -8.58
N ASP A 556 -22.34 -1.80 -8.98
CA ASP A 556 -23.45 -2.76 -8.92
C ASP A 556 -23.65 -3.52 -10.25
N ALA A 557 -22.87 -3.19 -11.29
CA ALA A 557 -23.00 -3.78 -12.62
C ALA A 557 -22.37 -5.18 -12.70
N LEU A 558 -22.37 -5.77 -13.90
CA LEU A 558 -21.77 -7.08 -14.15
C LEU A 558 -20.24 -6.96 -14.18
N VAL A 559 -19.57 -7.57 -13.21
CA VAL A 559 -18.11 -7.60 -13.11
C VAL A 559 -17.54 -8.73 -13.94
N PHE A 560 -18.06 -9.94 -13.75
CA PHE A 560 -17.64 -11.12 -14.48
C PHE A 560 -18.70 -11.54 -15.48
N ASP A 561 -18.35 -11.55 -16.76
CA ASP A 561 -19.15 -12.15 -17.82
C ASP A 561 -18.34 -13.27 -18.51
N LEU A 562 -18.49 -14.48 -17.97
CA LEU A 562 -17.63 -15.63 -18.25
C LEU A 562 -18.44 -16.84 -18.77
N PRO A 563 -18.92 -16.82 -20.02
CA PRO A 563 -19.74 -17.91 -20.55
C PRO A 563 -18.97 -19.23 -20.56
N ASP A 564 -19.56 -20.28 -19.99
CA ASP A 564 -19.01 -21.66 -19.91
C ASP A 564 -17.56 -21.79 -19.38
N THR A 565 -17.03 -20.74 -18.76
CA THR A 565 -15.66 -20.66 -18.24
C THR A 565 -15.64 -20.97 -16.74
N LEU A 566 -14.60 -21.65 -16.25
CA LEU A 566 -14.38 -21.87 -14.83
C LEU A 566 -13.76 -20.63 -14.17
N LEU A 567 -14.33 -20.21 -13.05
CA LEU A 567 -13.83 -19.11 -12.23
C LEU A 567 -13.35 -19.63 -10.87
N GLU A 568 -12.09 -19.37 -10.55
CA GLU A 568 -11.46 -19.73 -9.28
C GLU A 568 -11.05 -18.46 -8.52
N LEU A 569 -11.58 -18.26 -7.31
CA LEU A 569 -11.33 -17.07 -6.49
C LEU A 569 -10.85 -17.47 -5.10
N GLU A 570 -9.72 -16.93 -4.67
CA GLU A 570 -9.19 -17.12 -3.32
C GLU A 570 -8.87 -15.77 -2.69
N ARG A 571 -9.53 -15.45 -1.57
CA ARG A 571 -9.34 -14.18 -0.86
C ARG A 571 -9.55 -12.97 -1.77
N CYS A 572 -10.64 -12.99 -2.54
CA CYS A 572 -10.99 -11.89 -3.45
C CYS A 572 -12.19 -11.10 -2.94
N THR A 573 -12.26 -9.82 -3.29
CA THR A 573 -13.48 -9.02 -3.11
C THR A 573 -14.05 -8.62 -4.47
N VAL A 574 -15.30 -8.99 -4.72
CA VAL A 574 -16.01 -8.74 -5.98
C VAL A 574 -17.13 -7.74 -5.72
N LEU A 575 -16.96 -6.53 -6.24
CA LEU A 575 -17.93 -5.44 -6.20
C LEU A 575 -18.72 -5.41 -7.51
N GLY A 576 -19.81 -6.17 -7.53
CA GLY A 576 -20.74 -6.28 -8.65
C GLY A 576 -21.15 -7.73 -8.96
N SER A 577 -22.08 -7.89 -9.89
CA SER A 577 -22.70 -9.19 -10.19
C SER A 577 -21.75 -10.09 -10.98
N THR A 578 -21.94 -11.41 -10.88
CA THR A 578 -21.05 -12.42 -11.48
C THR A 578 -21.84 -13.44 -12.29
N LYS A 579 -21.46 -13.63 -13.56
CA LYS A 579 -21.92 -14.73 -14.42
C LYS A 579 -20.73 -15.58 -14.83
N ALA A 580 -20.76 -16.87 -14.53
CA ALA A 580 -19.72 -17.81 -14.94
C ALA A 580 -20.26 -19.22 -15.22
N GLY A 581 -19.50 -20.00 -15.99
CA GLY A 581 -19.80 -21.41 -16.27
C GLY A 581 -19.73 -22.28 -15.01
N GLY A 582 -18.67 -22.14 -14.22
CA GLY A 582 -18.49 -22.79 -12.92
C GLY A 582 -17.75 -21.89 -11.94
N LEU A 583 -17.84 -22.19 -10.63
CA LEU A 583 -17.24 -21.37 -9.58
C LEU A 583 -16.63 -22.22 -8.46
N THR A 584 -15.34 -22.00 -8.21
CA THR A 584 -14.67 -22.39 -6.97
C THR A 584 -14.24 -21.12 -6.24
N ALA A 585 -14.73 -20.91 -5.03
CA ALA A 585 -14.38 -19.71 -4.26
C ALA A 585 -14.04 -20.05 -2.82
N SER A 586 -12.98 -19.47 -2.29
CA SER A 586 -12.60 -19.56 -0.88
C SER A 586 -12.29 -18.19 -0.27
N ASN A 587 -12.69 -17.99 0.99
CA ASN A 587 -12.34 -16.80 1.78
C ASN A 587 -12.67 -15.46 1.09
N SER A 588 -13.69 -15.44 0.22
CA SER A 588 -13.97 -14.32 -0.69
C SER A 588 -15.29 -13.62 -0.35
N LEU A 589 -15.41 -12.35 -0.78
CA LEU A 589 -16.57 -11.50 -0.58
C LEU A 589 -17.22 -11.16 -1.93
N PHE A 590 -18.54 -11.30 -2.02
CA PHE A 590 -19.33 -10.83 -3.16
C PHE A 590 -20.35 -9.79 -2.69
N SER A 591 -20.42 -8.62 -3.34
CA SER A 591 -21.41 -7.59 -2.98
C SER A 591 -22.77 -7.80 -3.64
N GLN A 592 -22.81 -8.42 -4.82
CA GLN A 592 -24.02 -8.61 -5.62
C GLN A 592 -24.28 -10.09 -5.99
N PRO A 593 -25.51 -10.45 -6.40
CA PRO A 593 -25.86 -11.84 -6.68
C PRO A 593 -25.03 -12.50 -7.79
N LEU A 594 -24.79 -13.80 -7.62
CA LEU A 594 -24.06 -14.64 -8.57
C LEU A 594 -25.02 -15.50 -9.39
N ALA A 595 -24.71 -15.72 -10.67
CA ALA A 595 -25.44 -16.57 -11.59
C ALA A 595 -24.49 -17.59 -12.23
N ILE A 596 -24.32 -18.74 -11.57
CA ILE A 596 -23.45 -19.83 -12.03
C ILE A 596 -24.25 -20.91 -12.75
N VAL A 597 -23.80 -21.26 -13.96
CA VAL A 597 -24.50 -22.21 -14.84
C VAL A 597 -24.41 -23.65 -14.30
N ARG A 598 -23.19 -24.17 -14.08
CA ARG A 598 -22.94 -25.56 -13.69
C ARG A 598 -22.79 -25.68 -12.17
N LYS A 599 -23.92 -25.74 -11.45
CA LYS A 599 -23.95 -25.81 -9.98
C LYS A 599 -23.42 -27.13 -9.38
N GLN A 600 -23.26 -28.17 -10.22
CA GLN A 600 -22.71 -29.47 -9.82
C GLN A 600 -21.17 -29.50 -9.85
N GLN A 601 -20.52 -28.44 -10.36
CA GLN A 601 -19.07 -28.32 -10.45
C GLN A 601 -18.60 -27.13 -9.59
N GLY A 602 -17.58 -27.35 -8.76
CA GLY A 602 -17.02 -26.33 -7.87
C GLY A 602 -17.62 -26.32 -6.46
N CYS A 603 -17.07 -25.44 -5.61
CA CYS A 603 -17.45 -25.29 -4.21
C CYS A 603 -17.20 -23.85 -3.75
N VAL A 604 -18.13 -23.27 -3.00
CA VAL A 604 -17.97 -21.96 -2.37
C VAL A 604 -17.80 -22.19 -0.86
N ARG A 605 -16.68 -21.79 -0.28
CA ARG A 605 -16.35 -22.04 1.13
C ARG A 605 -15.85 -20.80 1.85
N PHE A 606 -16.29 -20.59 3.10
CA PHE A 606 -15.86 -19.46 3.94
C PHE A 606 -16.01 -18.09 3.24
N CYS A 607 -17.04 -17.96 2.41
CA CYS A 607 -17.34 -16.74 1.67
C CYS A 607 -18.59 -16.05 2.21
N TYR A 608 -18.70 -14.75 1.95
CA TYR A 608 -20.00 -14.09 2.00
C TYR A 608 -20.66 -14.15 0.62
N VAL A 609 -21.88 -14.69 0.56
CA VAL A 609 -22.65 -14.85 -0.67
C VAL A 609 -23.99 -14.13 -0.51
N PRO A 610 -24.26 -13.08 -1.32
CA PRO A 610 -25.51 -12.34 -1.24
C PRO A 610 -26.74 -13.25 -1.40
N PRO A 611 -27.81 -13.01 -0.64
CA PRO A 611 -29.09 -13.70 -0.81
C PRO A 611 -29.57 -13.66 -2.27
N GLY A 612 -30.22 -14.73 -2.73
CA GLY A 612 -30.68 -14.85 -4.12
C GLY A 612 -29.63 -15.33 -5.13
N SER A 613 -28.37 -15.49 -4.71
CA SER A 613 -27.31 -16.04 -5.58
C SER A 613 -27.53 -17.51 -5.95
N GLN A 614 -27.25 -17.84 -7.20
CA GLN A 614 -27.25 -19.19 -7.76
C GLN A 614 -25.82 -19.70 -7.88
N THR A 615 -25.36 -20.48 -6.90
CA THR A 615 -23.97 -20.96 -6.81
C THR A 615 -23.91 -22.48 -6.73
N PRO A 616 -22.72 -23.08 -6.87
CA PRO A 616 -22.45 -24.45 -6.43
C PRO A 616 -22.65 -24.63 -4.92
N ARG A 617 -22.35 -25.83 -4.42
CA ARG A 617 -22.45 -26.18 -3.00
C ARG A 617 -21.69 -25.15 -2.15
N ARG A 618 -22.35 -24.69 -1.09
CA ARG A 618 -21.80 -23.76 -0.10
C ARG A 618 -21.36 -24.51 1.15
N TYR A 619 -20.23 -24.12 1.71
CA TYR A 619 -19.68 -24.68 2.95
C TYR A 619 -19.25 -23.57 3.89
N ARG A 620 -19.92 -23.45 5.04
CA ARG A 620 -19.66 -22.43 6.08
C ARG A 620 -19.63 -21.00 5.54
N CYS A 621 -20.51 -20.70 4.57
CA CYS A 621 -20.67 -19.36 4.03
C CYS A 621 -21.62 -18.52 4.88
N GLN A 622 -21.47 -17.20 4.80
CA GLN A 622 -22.45 -16.25 5.33
C GLN A 622 -23.34 -15.72 4.20
N PRO A 623 -24.63 -15.44 4.47
CA PRO A 623 -25.33 -15.57 5.76
C PRO A 623 -25.85 -16.98 6.07
N ASP A 624 -25.59 -18.00 5.22
CA ASP A 624 -26.15 -19.35 5.37
C ASP A 624 -25.90 -19.96 6.78
N LEU A 625 -24.73 -19.69 7.37
CA LEU A 625 -24.36 -20.21 8.68
C LEU A 625 -25.11 -19.52 9.83
N VAL A 626 -25.28 -18.19 9.78
CA VAL A 626 -25.99 -17.45 10.85
C VAL A 626 -27.49 -17.72 10.85
N ILE A 627 -28.08 -18.03 9.68
CA ILE A 627 -29.52 -18.28 9.56
C ILE A 627 -29.93 -19.72 9.84
N GLN A 628 -28.95 -20.63 10.02
CA GLN A 628 -29.22 -22.05 10.18
C GLN A 628 -30.05 -22.32 11.44
N GLY A 629 -31.24 -22.93 11.26
CA GLY A 629 -32.14 -23.27 12.36
C GLY A 629 -33.01 -22.11 12.87
N LEU A 630 -32.96 -20.93 12.23
CA LEU A 630 -33.81 -19.79 12.60
C LEU A 630 -35.16 -19.81 11.88
N THR A 631 -36.16 -19.18 12.50
CA THR A 631 -37.46 -18.90 11.83
C THR A 631 -37.27 -17.91 10.66
N PRO A 632 -38.13 -17.91 9.63
CA PRO A 632 -37.99 -17.02 8.46
C PRO A 632 -37.82 -15.54 8.80
N ALA A 633 -38.55 -15.03 9.79
CA ALA A 633 -38.47 -13.63 10.21
C ALA A 633 -37.09 -13.29 10.83
N LEU A 634 -36.59 -14.14 11.72
CA LEU A 634 -35.26 -13.98 12.33
C LEU A 634 -34.14 -14.20 11.33
N ALA A 635 -34.28 -15.18 10.43
CA ALA A 635 -33.32 -15.41 9.35
C ALA A 635 -33.16 -14.17 8.45
N GLN A 636 -34.27 -13.49 8.15
CA GLN A 636 -34.22 -12.25 7.38
C GLN A 636 -33.51 -11.13 8.15
N GLN A 637 -33.81 -10.94 9.44
CA GLN A 637 -33.12 -9.96 10.28
C GLN A 637 -31.60 -10.22 10.35
N GLU A 638 -31.18 -11.46 10.58
CA GLU A 638 -29.77 -11.83 10.66
C GLU A 638 -29.06 -11.70 9.31
N SER A 639 -29.74 -12.00 8.20
CA SER A 639 -29.18 -11.80 6.86
C SER A 639 -28.86 -10.33 6.56
N VAL A 640 -29.67 -9.38 7.06
CA VAL A 640 -29.41 -7.95 6.91
C VAL A 640 -28.25 -7.52 7.81
N ARG A 641 -28.20 -8.01 9.06
CA ARG A 641 -27.12 -7.70 10.01
C ARG A 641 -25.76 -8.18 9.50
N VAL A 642 -25.70 -9.39 8.96
CA VAL A 642 -24.47 -10.02 8.43
C VAL A 642 -24.30 -9.66 6.96
N THR A 643 -24.15 -8.37 6.68
CA THR A 643 -23.83 -7.82 5.35
C THR A 643 -22.47 -7.11 5.42
N PRO A 644 -21.58 -7.27 4.43
CA PRO A 644 -20.30 -6.56 4.42
C PRO A 644 -20.54 -5.05 4.26
N ALA A 645 -19.88 -4.24 5.08
CA ALA A 645 -19.85 -2.80 4.95
C ALA A 645 -18.40 -2.32 4.77
N PHE A 646 -18.18 -1.46 3.78
CA PHE A 646 -16.86 -0.93 3.45
C PHE A 646 -16.71 0.52 3.92
N THR A 647 -15.50 0.92 4.29
CA THR A 647 -15.17 2.32 4.59
C THR A 647 -15.38 3.17 3.34
N SER A 648 -14.88 2.69 2.20
CA SER A 648 -15.16 3.24 0.87
C SER A 648 -15.11 2.14 -0.18
N THR A 649 -15.95 2.25 -1.22
CA THR A 649 -15.92 1.44 -2.44
C THR A 649 -15.45 2.24 -3.65
N ARG A 650 -14.97 3.48 -3.46
CA ARG A 650 -14.48 4.33 -4.55
C ARG A 650 -12.99 4.05 -4.80
N PHE A 651 -12.64 3.71 -6.03
CA PHE A 651 -11.25 3.52 -6.42
C PHE A 651 -10.45 4.82 -6.27
N GLY A 652 -9.36 4.78 -5.50
CA GLY A 652 -8.55 5.95 -5.16
C GLY A 652 -8.73 6.48 -3.75
N HIS A 653 -9.79 6.06 -3.06
CA HIS A 653 -9.93 6.35 -1.65
C HIS A 653 -8.86 5.60 -0.83
N PRO A 654 -8.22 6.23 0.18
CA PRO A 654 -7.16 5.58 0.96
C PRO A 654 -7.59 4.29 1.66
N ALA A 655 -8.85 4.18 2.05
CA ALA A 655 -9.46 2.99 2.66
C ALA A 655 -10.30 2.15 1.68
N TYR A 656 -9.93 2.12 0.40
CA TYR A 656 -10.65 1.39 -0.65
C TYR A 656 -10.84 -0.10 -0.31
N VAL A 657 -12.10 -0.56 -0.32
CA VAL A 657 -12.54 -1.92 -0.01
C VAL A 657 -12.18 -2.40 1.41
N GLN A 658 -11.70 -1.52 2.28
CA GLN A 658 -11.45 -1.88 3.67
C GLN A 658 -12.78 -2.06 4.40
N LEU A 659 -12.96 -3.16 5.14
CA LEU A 659 -14.16 -3.37 5.95
C LEU A 659 -14.24 -2.33 7.07
N ARG A 660 -15.46 -1.82 7.31
CA ARG A 660 -15.74 -1.00 8.49
C ARG A 660 -15.57 -1.83 9.75
N LEU A 661 -15.16 -1.17 10.84
CA LEU A 661 -15.05 -1.81 12.15
C LEU A 661 -16.41 -2.31 12.67
N SER A 662 -17.51 -1.67 12.25
CA SER A 662 -18.89 -2.06 12.56
C SER A 662 -19.40 -3.25 11.76
N THR A 663 -18.66 -3.73 10.76
CA THR A 663 -19.03 -4.93 9.99
C THR A 663 -19.11 -6.12 10.93
N ALA A 664 -20.10 -6.98 10.68
CA ALA A 664 -20.40 -8.13 11.52
C ALA A 664 -19.15 -9.01 11.76
N PRO A 665 -18.93 -9.49 13.00
CA PRO A 665 -17.78 -10.33 13.34
C PRO A 665 -17.74 -11.63 12.52
N GLU A 666 -18.90 -12.13 12.09
CA GLU A 666 -19.02 -13.30 11.22
C GLU A 666 -18.37 -13.12 9.84
N ILE A 667 -18.15 -11.87 9.40
CA ILE A 667 -17.42 -11.54 8.18
C ILE A 667 -15.98 -11.14 8.52
N ARG A 668 -15.78 -10.32 9.55
CA ARG A 668 -14.45 -9.86 9.98
C ARG A 668 -13.56 -11.01 10.49
N LYS A 669 -14.14 -12.13 10.94
CA LYS A 669 -13.43 -13.32 11.47
C LYS A 669 -13.89 -14.62 10.80
N GLY A 670 -14.51 -14.50 9.61
CA GLY A 670 -15.25 -15.58 8.98
C GLY A 670 -14.46 -16.46 8.02
N ALA A 671 -13.23 -16.08 7.68
CA ALA A 671 -12.36 -16.87 6.81
C ALA A 671 -11.93 -18.19 7.50
N GLU A 672 -11.40 -19.12 6.72
CA GLU A 672 -10.92 -20.43 7.17
C GLU A 672 -9.83 -20.33 8.26
N ASP A 673 -8.97 -19.32 8.15
CA ASP A 673 -7.89 -19.00 9.09
C ASP A 673 -8.33 -18.05 10.23
N GLY A 674 -9.63 -17.72 10.30
CA GLY A 674 -10.20 -16.80 11.28
C GLY A 674 -9.92 -15.31 10.99
N ALA A 675 -9.29 -14.97 9.86
CA ALA A 675 -9.13 -13.59 9.42
C ALA A 675 -10.40 -13.07 8.74
N GLU A 676 -10.34 -11.84 8.23
CA GLU A 676 -11.45 -11.26 7.48
C GLU A 676 -11.60 -11.93 6.11
N MET A 677 -12.84 -12.05 5.63
CA MET A 677 -13.10 -12.49 4.25
C MET A 677 -12.70 -11.39 3.26
N GLY A 678 -12.33 -11.78 2.04
CA GLY A 678 -12.03 -10.87 0.93
C GLY A 678 -10.54 -10.55 0.77
N VAL A 679 -10.25 -9.54 -0.04
CA VAL A 679 -8.87 -9.14 -0.41
C VAL A 679 -7.99 -8.88 0.81
N TRP A 680 -8.54 -8.22 1.83
CA TRP A 680 -7.78 -7.81 3.01
C TRP A 680 -7.58 -8.93 4.04
N ASN A 681 -7.98 -10.17 3.73
CA ASN A 681 -7.58 -11.35 4.50
C ASN A 681 -6.06 -11.36 4.76
N LEU A 682 -5.27 -10.90 3.78
CA LEU A 682 -3.81 -10.76 3.86
C LEU A 682 -3.32 -9.91 5.05
N LEU A 683 -4.13 -8.95 5.51
CA LEU A 683 -3.78 -8.05 6.61
C LEU A 683 -3.94 -8.70 7.98
N GLN A 684 -4.69 -9.80 8.07
CA GLN A 684 -4.95 -10.55 9.30
C GLN A 684 -5.29 -9.65 10.50
N GLN A 685 -6.13 -8.63 10.26
CA GLN A 685 -6.47 -7.62 11.26
C GLN A 685 -6.98 -8.22 12.58
N PRO A 686 -7.89 -9.22 12.60
CA PRO A 686 -8.36 -9.81 13.85
C PRO A 686 -7.26 -10.46 14.69
N GLN A 687 -6.28 -11.12 14.04
CA GLN A 687 -5.16 -11.77 14.70
C GLN A 687 -4.22 -10.72 15.30
N ARG A 688 -3.93 -9.64 14.56
CA ARG A 688 -3.12 -8.50 15.04
C ARG A 688 -3.78 -7.82 16.24
N GLU A 689 -5.08 -7.60 16.18
CA GLU A 689 -5.87 -7.05 17.30
C GLU A 689 -5.81 -7.98 18.53
N ALA A 690 -6.03 -9.27 18.34
CA ALA A 690 -5.97 -10.25 19.42
C ALA A 690 -4.58 -10.32 20.08
N ASN A 691 -3.53 -10.32 19.26
CA ASN A 691 -2.14 -10.32 19.71
C ASN A 691 -1.83 -9.07 20.57
N LEU A 692 -2.27 -7.90 20.12
CA LEU A 692 -2.07 -6.66 20.86
C LEU A 692 -2.83 -6.66 22.18
N HIS A 693 -4.09 -7.09 22.19
CA HIS A 693 -4.87 -7.21 23.43
C HIS A 693 -4.19 -8.14 24.44
N GLN A 694 -3.74 -9.31 23.99
CA GLN A 694 -3.06 -10.28 24.86
C GLN A 694 -1.73 -9.73 25.41
N ALA A 695 -1.03 -8.91 24.64
CA ALA A 695 0.23 -8.31 25.05
C ALA A 695 0.04 -7.13 26.02
N LEU A 696 -0.98 -6.29 25.81
CA LEU A 696 -1.22 -5.09 26.64
C LEU A 696 -1.35 -5.41 28.14
N ASP A 697 -2.02 -6.51 28.49
CA ASP A 697 -2.19 -6.96 29.88
C ASP A 697 -0.86 -7.15 30.60
N GLU A 698 0.19 -7.55 29.88
CA GLU A 698 1.51 -7.66 30.47
C GLU A 698 2.04 -6.27 30.79
N TYR A 699 1.98 -5.28 29.90
CA TYR A 699 2.77 -4.05 29.96
C TYR A 699 2.10 -2.84 30.64
N LEU A 700 0.80 -2.89 30.92
CA LEU A 700 0.08 -1.79 31.57
C LEU A 700 0.47 -1.60 33.04
N ARG A 701 0.37 -0.35 33.52
CA ARG A 701 0.49 -0.04 34.96
C ARG A 701 -0.77 -0.50 35.69
N PHE A 702 -0.61 -0.85 36.97
CA PHE A 702 -1.74 -1.19 37.82
C PHE A 702 -2.79 -0.07 37.85
N GLY A 703 -4.06 -0.44 37.64
CA GLY A 703 -5.19 0.49 37.65
C GLY A 703 -5.40 1.30 36.38
N LEU A 704 -4.60 1.07 35.31
CA LEU A 704 -4.85 1.65 33.99
C LEU A 704 -5.54 0.64 33.06
N GLU A 705 -6.41 1.16 32.20
CA GLU A 705 -7.13 0.43 31.16
C GLU A 705 -6.78 1.01 29.80
N ALA A 706 -6.32 0.16 28.87
CA ALA A 706 -6.00 0.59 27.50
C ALA A 706 -7.17 0.32 26.55
N GLY A 707 -7.51 1.33 25.75
CA GLY A 707 -8.50 1.25 24.69
C GLY A 707 -7.85 1.49 23.34
N ILE A 708 -8.06 0.57 22.41
CA ILE A 708 -7.60 0.71 21.02
C ILE A 708 -8.55 1.66 20.28
N ILE A 709 -7.99 2.69 19.65
CA ILE A 709 -8.72 3.68 18.86
C ILE A 709 -8.11 3.72 17.46
N TYR A 710 -8.89 3.47 16.42
CA TYR A 710 -8.39 3.57 15.05
C TYR A 710 -8.52 5.01 14.54
N VAL A 711 -7.48 5.51 13.87
CA VAL A 711 -7.45 6.89 13.34
C VAL A 711 -8.11 6.98 11.95
N ASN A 712 -8.28 5.85 11.26
CA ASN A 712 -8.73 5.77 9.86
C ASN A 712 -10.01 4.98 9.67
#